data_AF-A0A9W9PJ28-F1
#
_entry.id   AF-A0A9W9PJ28-F1
#
_cell.length_a   1.000
_cell.length_b   1.000
_cell.length_c   1.000
_cell.angle_alpha   90.00
_cell.angle_beta   90.00
_cell.angle_gamma   90.00
#
_symmetry.space_group_name_H-M   'P 1'
#
loop_
_entity.id
_entity.type
_entity.pdbx_description
1 polymer ?
#
loop_
_entity_poly.entity_id
_entity_poly.type
_entity_poly.pdbx_seq_one_letter_code
_entity_poly.pdbx_strand_id
1 'polypeptide(L)'
;MKYFVLSWVVAALLSTTSAWPYDESLVDYNLNENKTATNPVDYWGEWPGHEGKYHPSPDNWRFPFYTLMLDRFVNGDPTNDNINGSLFEHDLTSNQMRHGGDVAGLLDTLDYLQGMGIKGLYLAGTSLMNQPWGFDGYSALDTTLLDQHYGTIQVWRNAITEIHKRGMYVLFDNTIATLGDLIGFEGYLNTTTPFSVKEHPTTWKSDRRYVDFDIGNTYNSTCDYPRFWYENGFPVNESMTAGLVGCYDSDFDQYGDIEAFGVFPDWERQLAKFASVQDRLREWHPVVRSRLIRHSCMVIASLDIDGFRYDKATQATVDALGDMSNAYRECARAVGKENFFIAGEITGGNTFGSIYLGRGRQPNQFPPDAIAAMKMTNESDAQYFLREAGQEAIDGAAFHYSVYRSMTRFLGMDGQLSAGYDVPIDWINAWNEMLQSNDLVNANTGKFDPRHMFGATNQDVFRWPAIQYGTERQLLASFITTLLLPGIPLVLWAKSKHSMSLTRPRRTISTDESSQYYHWPIDKARDGCRDDTVSYDHRDPSHPVRNVMKHMYQMRDDFPVLNDGYSIQNMSKQTEDVIYPGSDGVPTETGMWSVVRNVNPDVQDLGSDADNQPIWLVYQNVNRTIHYEFDCNDNDTALISPFPTHTRVKNLFYPP
;
A
#
# COMPACT_ATOMS: atom_id res chain seq x y z
N MET A 1 15.50 19.05 -36.13
CA MET A 1 16.56 18.52 -37.02
C MET A 1 16.97 17.16 -36.45
N LYS A 2 16.51 16.08 -37.10
CA LYS A 2 16.76 14.63 -36.83
C LYS A 2 16.61 14.12 -35.38
N TYR A 3 15.39 13.68 -35.06
CA TYR A 3 15.11 12.77 -33.93
C TYR A 3 15.59 11.36 -34.29
N PHE A 4 16.39 10.76 -33.40
CA PHE A 4 16.77 9.35 -33.47
C PHE A 4 15.61 8.50 -32.97
N VAL A 5 14.95 7.81 -33.89
CA VAL A 5 14.01 6.73 -33.60
C VAL A 5 14.85 5.49 -33.30
N LEU A 6 14.95 5.09 -32.02
CA LEU A 6 15.45 3.76 -31.68
C LEU A 6 14.29 2.77 -31.87
N SER A 7 14.25 2.13 -33.04
CA SER A 7 13.34 1.03 -33.31
C SER A 7 13.75 -0.20 -32.49
N TRP A 8 12.97 -0.51 -31.46
CA TRP A 8 12.97 -1.83 -30.85
C TRP A 8 12.22 -2.79 -31.78
N VAL A 9 12.96 -3.62 -32.52
CA VAL A 9 12.38 -4.75 -33.24
C VAL A 9 12.18 -5.87 -32.21
N VAL A 10 11.02 -5.89 -31.57
CA VAL A 10 10.54 -7.07 -30.82
C VAL A 10 10.21 -8.15 -31.86
N ALA A 11 10.88 -9.29 -31.78
CA ALA A 11 10.45 -10.48 -32.51
C ALA A 11 9.09 -10.91 -31.95
N ALA A 12 8.03 -10.64 -32.70
CA ALA A 12 6.66 -10.99 -32.35
C ALA A 12 6.48 -12.52 -32.36
N LEU A 13 6.54 -13.14 -31.18
CA LEU A 13 5.78 -14.35 -30.93
C LEU A 13 4.31 -13.93 -30.80
N LEU A 14 3.56 -14.16 -31.88
CA LEU A 14 2.13 -13.83 -32.00
C LEU A 14 1.32 -14.72 -31.04
N SER A 15 1.10 -14.27 -29.80
CA SER A 15 -0.05 -14.73 -29.03
C SER A 15 -1.30 -14.18 -29.72
N THR A 16 -2.22 -15.05 -30.11
CA THR A 16 -3.40 -14.70 -30.91
C THR A 16 -4.57 -14.23 -30.06
N THR A 17 -4.38 -13.25 -29.18
CA THR A 17 -5.52 -12.59 -28.51
C THR A 17 -6.03 -11.46 -29.39
N SER A 18 -7.25 -11.62 -29.90
CA SER A 18 -7.97 -10.55 -30.60
C SER A 18 -8.49 -9.55 -29.58
N ALA A 19 -8.41 -8.25 -29.88
CA ALA A 19 -9.14 -7.24 -29.12
C ALA A 19 -10.62 -7.62 -28.99
N TRP A 20 -11.18 -7.36 -27.82
CA TRP A 20 -12.61 -7.52 -27.62
C TRP A 20 -13.38 -6.48 -28.44
N PRO A 21 -14.53 -6.83 -29.03
CA PRO A 21 -15.34 -5.86 -29.76
C PRO A 21 -15.73 -4.68 -28.87
N TYR A 22 -15.58 -3.46 -29.40
CA TYR A 22 -16.02 -2.26 -28.71
C TYR A 22 -17.54 -2.30 -28.47
N ASP A 23 -17.96 -2.24 -27.21
CA ASP A 23 -19.37 -2.19 -26.83
C ASP A 23 -19.82 -0.75 -26.61
N GLU A 24 -20.62 -0.25 -27.55
CA GLU A 24 -21.15 1.12 -27.52
C GLU A 24 -22.06 1.37 -26.30
N SER A 25 -22.65 0.32 -25.72
CA SER A 25 -23.48 0.46 -24.51
C SER A 25 -22.67 0.77 -23.24
N LEU A 26 -21.35 0.55 -23.28
CA LEU A 26 -20.44 0.76 -22.17
C LEU A 26 -19.54 2.00 -22.37
N VAL A 27 -19.81 2.83 -23.38
CA VAL A 27 -18.99 4.00 -23.74
C VAL A 27 -18.72 4.95 -22.56
N ASP A 28 -19.70 5.12 -21.66
CA ASP A 28 -19.55 6.02 -20.50
C ASP A 28 -18.62 5.49 -19.40
N TYR A 29 -18.18 4.23 -19.51
CA TYR A 29 -17.31 3.54 -18.56
C TYR A 29 -16.02 3.02 -19.20
N ASN A 30 -15.93 3.02 -20.53
CA ASN A 30 -14.84 2.42 -21.28
C ASN A 30 -13.67 3.38 -21.46
N LEU A 31 -12.53 3.05 -20.85
CA LEU A 31 -11.29 3.82 -20.94
C LEU A 31 -10.57 3.61 -22.28
N ASN A 32 -10.88 2.55 -23.02
CA ASN A 32 -10.43 2.41 -24.40
C ASN A 32 -11.43 3.15 -25.31
N GLU A 33 -10.97 4.21 -25.97
CA GLU A 33 -11.74 4.97 -26.97
C GLU A 33 -11.44 4.52 -28.41
N ASN A 34 -10.41 3.68 -28.63
CA ASN A 34 -10.04 3.17 -29.95
C ASN A 34 -10.97 2.02 -30.41
N LYS A 35 -12.07 2.40 -31.07
CA LYS A 35 -13.08 1.48 -31.61
C LYS A 35 -12.59 0.52 -32.70
N THR A 36 -11.42 0.79 -33.27
CA THR A 36 -10.85 0.01 -34.38
C THR A 36 -9.68 -0.87 -33.97
N ALA A 37 -9.35 -0.92 -32.67
CA ALA A 37 -8.28 -1.74 -32.16
C ALA A 37 -8.52 -3.22 -32.48
N THR A 38 -7.49 -3.89 -33.01
CA THR A 38 -7.52 -5.33 -33.27
C THR A 38 -6.69 -6.12 -32.26
N ASN A 39 -5.89 -5.43 -31.44
CA ASN A 39 -5.10 -5.99 -30.36
C ASN A 39 -5.23 -5.11 -29.10
N PRO A 40 -5.29 -5.68 -27.88
CA PRO A 40 -5.35 -4.90 -26.64
C PRO A 40 -4.18 -3.91 -26.45
N VAL A 41 -3.01 -4.18 -27.03
CA VAL A 41 -1.88 -3.22 -26.99
C VAL A 41 -2.14 -1.95 -27.80
N ASP A 42 -3.12 -1.97 -28.71
CA ASP A 42 -3.53 -0.81 -29.52
C ASP A 42 -4.61 0.03 -28.84
N TYR A 43 -5.12 -0.38 -27.67
CA TYR A 43 -6.11 0.37 -26.91
C TYR A 43 -5.56 1.73 -26.49
N TRP A 44 -6.41 2.75 -26.56
CA TRP A 44 -6.07 4.08 -26.07
C TRP A 44 -7.31 4.87 -25.73
N GLY A 45 -7.21 5.70 -24.70
CA GLY A 45 -8.15 6.74 -24.35
C GLY A 45 -7.43 7.81 -23.53
N GLU A 46 -7.96 9.02 -23.59
CA GLU A 46 -7.39 10.18 -22.92
C GLU A 46 -8.50 11.17 -22.55
N TRP A 47 -8.21 12.12 -21.65
CA TRP A 47 -9.18 13.14 -21.30
C TRP A 47 -9.26 14.22 -22.40
N PRO A 48 -10.39 14.33 -23.14
CA PRO A 48 -10.48 15.23 -24.28
C PRO A 48 -10.32 16.71 -23.87
N GLY A 49 -9.41 17.42 -24.54
CA GLY A 49 -9.13 18.83 -24.27
C GLY A 49 -8.42 19.10 -22.93
N HIS A 50 -7.84 18.07 -22.31
CA HIS A 50 -7.07 18.17 -21.06
C HIS A 50 -5.55 18.27 -21.27
N GLU A 51 -5.08 18.28 -22.51
CA GLU A 51 -3.66 18.46 -22.84
C GLU A 51 -3.11 19.76 -22.21
N GLY A 52 -1.98 19.64 -21.52
CA GLY A 52 -1.36 20.74 -20.76
C GLY A 52 -2.12 21.20 -19.52
N LYS A 53 -3.20 20.50 -19.12
CA LYS A 53 -4.02 20.80 -17.94
C LYS A 53 -3.97 19.70 -16.87
N TYR A 54 -3.27 18.61 -17.13
CA TYR A 54 -3.02 17.55 -16.15
C TYR A 54 -2.41 18.14 -14.88
N HIS A 55 -2.88 17.67 -13.73
CA HIS A 55 -2.37 18.16 -12.46
C HIS A 55 -0.91 17.72 -12.25
N PRO A 56 0.03 18.64 -12.00
CA PRO A 56 1.42 18.26 -11.80
C PRO A 56 1.58 17.44 -10.52
N SER A 57 2.55 16.53 -10.51
CA SER A 57 2.94 15.84 -9.28
C SER A 57 3.47 16.83 -8.24
N PRO A 58 3.29 16.57 -6.93
CA PRO A 58 3.89 17.39 -5.89
C PRO A 58 5.41 17.21 -5.88
N ASP A 59 6.14 18.22 -5.42
CA ASP A 59 7.59 18.11 -5.17
C ASP A 59 7.91 17.08 -4.08
N ASN A 60 6.99 16.92 -3.12
CA ASN A 60 7.15 16.05 -1.95
C ASN A 60 5.83 15.37 -1.58
N TRP A 61 5.85 14.04 -1.46
CA TRP A 61 4.69 13.20 -1.13
C TRP A 61 4.46 13.02 0.38
N ARG A 62 5.34 13.52 1.26
CA ARG A 62 5.27 13.34 2.73
C ARG A 62 4.16 14.12 3.44
N PHE A 63 3.01 14.30 2.83
CA PHE A 63 1.81 14.83 3.49
C PHE A 63 0.87 13.71 3.97
N PRO A 64 -0.13 13.99 4.82
CA PRO A 64 -1.05 12.98 5.32
C PRO A 64 -1.96 12.40 4.22
N PHE A 65 -2.05 11.07 4.20
CA PHE A 65 -2.93 10.28 3.34
C PHE A 65 -4.13 9.72 4.10
N TYR A 66 -5.26 9.67 3.40
CA TYR A 66 -6.49 9.02 3.86
C TYR A 66 -6.82 7.86 2.93
N THR A 67 -6.86 6.65 3.48
CA THR A 67 -7.27 5.45 2.74
C THR A 67 -8.72 5.11 3.02
N LEU A 68 -9.48 4.86 1.95
CA LEU A 68 -10.89 4.55 1.97
C LEU A 68 -11.24 3.50 0.92
N MET A 69 -12.28 2.72 1.18
CA MET A 69 -12.95 1.94 0.15
C MET A 69 -14.21 2.66 -0.28
N LEU A 70 -14.36 2.94 -1.57
CA LEU A 70 -15.50 3.70 -2.09
C LEU A 70 -16.83 3.10 -1.64
N ASP A 71 -17.05 1.81 -1.90
CA ASP A 71 -18.29 1.09 -1.55
C ASP A 71 -18.71 1.24 -0.08
N ARG A 72 -17.74 1.35 0.84
CA ARG A 72 -17.97 1.37 2.29
C ARG A 72 -17.90 2.76 2.90
N PHE A 73 -17.79 3.79 2.07
CA PHE A 73 -17.54 5.15 2.54
C PHE A 73 -18.82 6.00 2.56
N VAL A 74 -19.29 6.46 1.39
CA VAL A 74 -20.51 7.28 1.28
C VAL A 74 -21.22 6.93 -0.02
N ASN A 75 -22.50 6.58 0.06
CA ASN A 75 -23.38 6.39 -1.10
C ASN A 75 -23.93 7.77 -1.50
N GLY A 76 -23.50 8.28 -2.65
CA GLY A 76 -23.89 9.57 -3.20
C GLY A 76 -24.90 9.46 -4.33
N ASP A 77 -24.98 8.31 -4.99
CA ASP A 77 -25.91 8.00 -6.07
C ASP A 77 -26.48 6.58 -5.95
N PRO A 78 -27.59 6.39 -5.22
CA PRO A 78 -28.21 5.09 -5.05
C PRO A 78 -28.76 4.47 -6.36
N THR A 79 -28.78 5.22 -7.47
CA THR A 79 -29.30 4.70 -8.74
C THR A 79 -28.35 3.71 -9.42
N ASN A 80 -27.08 3.69 -9.02
CA ASN A 80 -26.06 2.76 -9.52
C ASN A 80 -25.84 1.54 -8.61
N ASP A 81 -26.50 1.44 -7.46
CA ASP A 81 -26.31 0.37 -6.47
C ASP A 81 -26.59 -1.04 -7.02
N ASN A 82 -27.49 -1.15 -8.00
CA ASN A 82 -27.90 -2.42 -8.63
C ASN A 82 -27.80 -2.34 -10.17
N ILE A 83 -26.78 -1.66 -10.69
CA ILE A 83 -26.67 -1.30 -12.10
C ILE A 83 -26.56 -2.50 -13.05
N ASN A 84 -26.09 -3.66 -12.56
CA ASN A 84 -26.05 -4.87 -13.35
C ASN A 84 -27.39 -5.63 -13.35
N GLY A 85 -28.35 -5.25 -12.49
CA GLY A 85 -29.70 -5.80 -12.45
C GLY A 85 -29.79 -7.26 -12.00
N SER A 86 -28.75 -7.78 -11.35
CA SER A 86 -28.76 -9.13 -10.76
C SER A 86 -29.53 -9.15 -9.44
N LEU A 87 -29.84 -10.36 -8.95
CA LEU A 87 -30.74 -10.55 -7.81
C LEU A 87 -30.15 -10.05 -6.47
N PHE A 88 -28.82 -10.07 -6.34
CA PHE A 88 -28.09 -9.72 -5.12
C PHE A 88 -26.81 -8.95 -5.46
N GLU A 89 -26.87 -7.61 -5.44
CA GLU A 89 -25.70 -6.72 -5.61
C GLU A 89 -25.49 -5.91 -4.34
N HIS A 90 -26.56 -5.22 -3.92
CA HIS A 90 -26.57 -4.30 -2.78
C HIS A 90 -27.29 -4.89 -1.57
N ASP A 91 -26.58 -4.98 -0.44
CA ASP A 91 -27.15 -5.36 0.86
C ASP A 91 -26.32 -4.78 2.01
N LEU A 92 -26.87 -3.76 2.67
CA LEU A 92 -26.26 -3.08 3.83
C LEU A 92 -26.05 -4.00 5.04
N THR A 93 -26.81 -5.09 5.14
CA THR A 93 -26.68 -6.08 6.23
C THR A 93 -25.63 -7.14 5.95
N SER A 94 -25.19 -7.26 4.69
CA SER A 94 -24.17 -8.20 4.28
C SER A 94 -22.77 -7.62 4.43
N ASN A 95 -21.84 -8.48 4.81
CA ASN A 95 -20.42 -8.18 4.83
C ASN A 95 -19.72 -8.52 3.49
N GLN A 96 -20.40 -9.22 2.58
CA GLN A 96 -19.86 -9.66 1.29
C GLN A 96 -20.48 -8.95 0.07
N MET A 97 -21.63 -8.31 0.24
CA MET A 97 -22.30 -7.57 -0.84
C MET A 97 -21.92 -6.09 -0.79
N ARG A 98 -22.29 -5.36 -1.84
CA ARG A 98 -22.07 -3.91 -1.94
C ARG A 98 -22.93 -3.14 -0.96
N HIS A 99 -22.39 -2.03 -0.47
CA HIS A 99 -23.08 -1.05 0.37
C HIS A 99 -23.44 0.22 -0.42
N GLY A 100 -22.95 0.35 -1.65
CA GLY A 100 -23.38 1.39 -2.59
C GLY A 100 -22.57 2.68 -2.50
N GLY A 101 -21.46 2.70 -1.77
CA GLY A 101 -20.60 3.87 -1.75
C GLY A 101 -19.89 4.10 -3.09
N ASP A 102 -19.78 5.37 -3.49
CA ASP A 102 -19.40 5.74 -4.86
C ASP A 102 -18.61 7.06 -4.91
N VAL A 103 -18.24 7.48 -6.13
CA VAL A 103 -17.44 8.69 -6.37
C VAL A 103 -18.21 9.98 -6.09
N ALA A 104 -19.53 9.99 -6.27
CA ALA A 104 -20.36 11.14 -5.92
C ALA A 104 -20.36 11.35 -4.39
N GLY A 105 -20.40 10.26 -3.62
CA GLY A 105 -20.25 10.28 -2.18
C GLY A 105 -18.86 10.75 -1.75
N LEU A 106 -17.79 10.29 -2.42
CA LEU A 106 -16.43 10.80 -2.18
C LEU A 106 -16.36 12.32 -2.39
N LEU A 107 -16.92 12.82 -3.50
CA LEU A 107 -16.95 14.24 -3.82
C LEU A 107 -17.63 15.07 -2.70
N ASP A 108 -18.75 14.60 -2.15
CA ASP A 108 -19.46 15.25 -1.03
C ASP A 108 -18.62 15.33 0.26
N THR A 109 -17.55 14.54 0.39
CA THR A 109 -16.72 14.49 1.61
C THR A 109 -15.45 15.33 1.57
N LEU A 110 -15.05 15.87 0.41
CA LEU A 110 -13.72 16.44 0.22
C LEU A 110 -13.41 17.57 1.21
N ASP A 111 -14.39 18.41 1.55
CA ASP A 111 -14.21 19.52 2.50
C ASP A 111 -13.91 19.02 3.93
N TYR A 112 -14.49 17.88 4.33
CA TYR A 112 -14.21 17.27 5.63
C TYR A 112 -12.76 16.77 5.71
N LEU A 113 -12.28 16.12 4.64
CA LEU A 113 -10.94 15.57 4.52
C LEU A 113 -9.88 16.68 4.44
N GLN A 114 -10.11 17.67 3.56
CA GLN A 114 -9.25 18.85 3.44
C GLN A 114 -9.18 19.60 4.77
N GLY A 115 -10.32 19.82 5.43
CA GLY A 115 -10.40 20.49 6.73
C GLY A 115 -9.73 19.73 7.88
N MET A 116 -9.37 18.46 7.68
CA MET A 116 -8.57 17.65 8.61
C MET A 116 -7.06 17.79 8.34
N GLY A 117 -6.65 18.28 7.17
CA GLY A 117 -5.24 18.39 6.74
C GLY A 117 -4.80 17.28 5.77
N ILE A 118 -5.74 16.47 5.26
CA ILE A 118 -5.45 15.43 4.28
C ILE A 118 -5.12 16.07 2.92
N LYS A 119 -4.05 15.59 2.30
CA LYS A 119 -3.67 15.98 0.93
C LYS A 119 -3.60 14.78 -0.03
N GLY A 120 -3.45 13.56 0.47
CA GLY A 120 -3.46 12.34 -0.36
C GLY A 120 -4.71 11.48 -0.12
N LEU A 121 -5.35 11.03 -1.17
CA LEU A 121 -6.40 10.02 -1.13
C LEU A 121 -5.86 8.72 -1.71
N TYR A 122 -6.02 7.62 -0.98
CA TYR A 122 -5.72 6.28 -1.47
C TYR A 122 -7.03 5.49 -1.51
N LEU A 123 -7.51 5.21 -2.72
CA LEU A 123 -8.70 4.41 -2.94
C LEU A 123 -8.30 2.92 -2.90
N ALA A 124 -8.69 2.23 -1.83
CA ALA A 124 -8.40 0.81 -1.63
C ALA A 124 -9.39 -0.05 -2.43
N GLY A 125 -8.85 -0.97 -3.23
CA GLY A 125 -9.60 -1.70 -4.25
C GLY A 125 -9.63 -0.94 -5.59
N THR A 126 -9.53 -1.68 -6.69
CA THR A 126 -9.59 -1.12 -8.04
C THR A 126 -10.92 -0.43 -8.29
N SER A 127 -10.86 0.61 -9.12
CA SER A 127 -12.04 1.29 -9.66
C SER A 127 -12.51 0.67 -10.99
N LEU A 128 -11.85 -0.40 -11.43
CA LEU A 128 -12.14 -1.12 -12.66
C LEU A 128 -13.20 -2.21 -12.42
N MET A 129 -13.86 -2.65 -13.50
CA MET A 129 -15.01 -3.55 -13.43
C MET A 129 -14.73 -4.83 -12.65
N ASN A 130 -15.53 -5.07 -11.60
CA ASN A 130 -15.49 -6.28 -10.77
C ASN A 130 -16.78 -7.10 -10.93
N GLN A 131 -16.92 -8.16 -10.15
CA GLN A 131 -18.18 -8.90 -10.01
C GLN A 131 -19.31 -7.94 -9.57
N PRO A 132 -20.57 -8.17 -9.99
CA PRO A 132 -21.70 -7.34 -9.61
C PRO A 132 -21.83 -7.14 -8.09
N TRP A 133 -21.63 -8.19 -7.29
CA TRP A 133 -21.63 -8.11 -5.82
C TRP A 133 -20.26 -7.79 -5.19
N GLY A 134 -19.19 -7.73 -5.99
CA GLY A 134 -17.80 -7.67 -5.56
C GLY A 134 -17.38 -6.31 -5.02
N PHE A 135 -17.75 -6.01 -3.79
CA PHE A 135 -17.51 -4.71 -3.16
C PHE A 135 -16.05 -4.37 -2.88
N ASP A 136 -15.15 -5.36 -2.85
CA ASP A 136 -13.78 -5.16 -2.39
C ASP A 136 -12.84 -4.52 -3.41
N GLY A 137 -13.19 -4.60 -4.69
CA GLY A 137 -12.40 -4.07 -5.79
C GLY A 137 -11.11 -4.84 -6.08
N TYR A 138 -10.87 -6.05 -5.58
CA TYR A 138 -9.57 -6.72 -5.82
C TYR A 138 -9.60 -7.78 -6.92
N SER A 139 -10.77 -8.12 -7.44
CA SER A 139 -11.00 -9.24 -8.36
C SER A 139 -11.48 -8.77 -9.74
N ALA A 140 -10.73 -7.82 -10.34
CA ALA A 140 -11.09 -7.22 -11.62
C ALA A 140 -11.37 -8.28 -12.70
N LEU A 141 -12.44 -8.05 -13.47
CA LEU A 141 -12.85 -8.90 -14.58
C LEU A 141 -12.50 -8.28 -15.93
N ASP A 142 -12.33 -6.96 -15.94
CA ASP A 142 -11.89 -6.17 -17.08
C ASP A 142 -11.11 -4.97 -16.55
N THR A 143 -9.97 -4.70 -17.18
CA THR A 143 -9.04 -3.65 -16.77
C THR A 143 -9.12 -2.40 -17.67
N THR A 144 -10.07 -2.39 -18.60
CA THR A 144 -10.34 -1.30 -19.54
C THR A 144 -11.65 -0.57 -19.24
N LEU A 145 -12.52 -1.15 -18.41
CA LEU A 145 -13.79 -0.57 -17.99
C LEU A 145 -13.76 -0.14 -16.53
N LEU A 146 -14.30 1.04 -16.23
CA LEU A 146 -14.62 1.45 -14.87
C LEU A 146 -15.81 0.63 -14.33
N ASP A 147 -15.79 0.38 -13.02
CA ASP A 147 -16.91 -0.25 -12.34
C ASP A 147 -18.11 0.70 -12.33
N GLN A 148 -19.22 0.26 -12.94
CA GLN A 148 -20.41 1.08 -13.14
C GLN A 148 -21.05 1.52 -11.81
N HIS A 149 -20.86 0.76 -10.73
CA HIS A 149 -21.35 1.12 -9.39
C HIS A 149 -20.63 2.35 -8.81
N TYR A 150 -19.45 2.71 -9.32
CA TYR A 150 -18.73 3.89 -8.84
C TYR A 150 -19.02 5.15 -9.65
N GLY A 151 -19.68 5.01 -10.81
CA GLY A 151 -20.08 6.12 -11.68
C GLY A 151 -19.31 6.15 -13.01
N THR A 152 -19.77 7.03 -13.91
CA THR A 152 -19.22 7.18 -15.26
C THR A 152 -17.85 7.87 -15.26
N ILE A 153 -17.13 7.78 -16.39
CA ILE A 153 -15.88 8.51 -16.63
C ILE A 153 -16.06 10.01 -16.34
N GLN A 154 -17.20 10.60 -16.70
CA GLN A 154 -17.46 12.02 -16.45
C GLN A 154 -17.60 12.34 -14.95
N VAL A 155 -18.23 11.46 -14.16
CA VAL A 155 -18.32 11.61 -12.70
C VAL A 155 -16.93 11.54 -12.07
N TRP A 156 -16.10 10.59 -12.50
CA TRP A 156 -14.70 10.49 -12.07
C TRP A 156 -13.89 11.75 -12.40
N ARG A 157 -13.93 12.21 -13.66
CA ARG A 157 -13.27 13.43 -14.10
C ARG A 157 -13.70 14.66 -13.29
N ASN A 158 -14.99 14.77 -12.96
CA ASN A 158 -15.51 15.83 -12.10
C ASN A 158 -14.94 15.74 -10.67
N ALA A 159 -14.94 14.56 -10.07
CA ALA A 159 -14.40 14.37 -8.71
C ALA A 159 -12.90 14.65 -8.65
N ILE A 160 -12.13 14.17 -9.62
CA ILE A 160 -10.67 14.40 -9.70
C ILE A 160 -10.38 15.89 -9.90
N THR A 161 -11.15 16.58 -10.76
CA THR A 161 -11.07 18.05 -10.88
C THR A 161 -11.24 18.75 -9.53
N GLU A 162 -12.21 18.32 -8.72
CA GLU A 162 -12.50 18.91 -7.41
C GLU A 162 -11.46 18.53 -6.34
N ILE A 163 -10.85 17.36 -6.42
CA ILE A 163 -9.70 16.93 -5.62
C ILE A 163 -8.50 17.85 -5.92
N HIS A 164 -8.14 18.03 -7.19
CA HIS A 164 -7.01 18.86 -7.60
C HIS A 164 -7.21 20.36 -7.30
N LYS A 165 -8.44 20.88 -7.43
CA LYS A 165 -8.77 22.27 -7.02
C LYS A 165 -8.49 22.53 -5.53
N ARG A 166 -8.49 21.49 -4.71
CA ARG A 166 -8.20 21.56 -3.27
C ARG A 166 -6.72 21.37 -2.95
N GLY A 167 -5.86 21.19 -3.96
CA GLY A 167 -4.45 20.86 -3.79
C GLY A 167 -4.25 19.45 -3.20
N MET A 168 -5.19 18.55 -3.47
CA MET A 168 -5.15 17.16 -3.06
C MET A 168 -4.81 16.26 -4.25
N TYR A 169 -4.35 15.04 -3.96
CA TYR A 169 -3.89 14.05 -4.93
C TYR A 169 -4.62 12.73 -4.71
N VAL A 170 -4.79 11.92 -5.76
CA VAL A 170 -5.47 10.63 -5.70
C VAL A 170 -4.61 9.49 -6.25
N LEU A 171 -4.53 8.42 -5.47
CA LEU A 171 -3.91 7.15 -5.83
C LEU A 171 -5.00 6.13 -6.07
N PHE A 172 -4.92 5.45 -7.21
CA PHE A 172 -5.77 4.31 -7.52
C PHE A 172 -5.08 3.02 -7.10
N ASP A 173 -5.85 2.07 -6.57
CA ASP A 173 -5.38 0.71 -6.43
C ASP A 173 -5.22 0.06 -7.81
N ASN A 174 -4.09 -0.60 -8.03
CA ASN A 174 -3.77 -1.27 -9.28
C ASN A 174 -3.43 -2.73 -9.00
N THR A 175 -4.35 -3.63 -9.39
CA THR A 175 -4.19 -5.08 -9.27
C THR A 175 -3.71 -5.64 -10.61
N ILE A 176 -2.41 -5.90 -10.69
CA ILE A 176 -1.74 -6.30 -11.96
C ILE A 176 -1.38 -7.79 -12.02
N ALA A 177 -1.25 -8.44 -10.87
CA ALA A 177 -0.79 -9.83 -10.75
C ALA A 177 -1.95 -10.83 -10.72
N THR A 178 -3.14 -10.38 -10.33
CA THR A 178 -4.30 -11.24 -10.15
C THR A 178 -5.57 -10.64 -10.75
N LEU A 179 -6.44 -11.49 -11.30
CA LEU A 179 -7.79 -11.12 -11.76
C LEU A 179 -8.85 -11.88 -10.95
N GLY A 180 -10.11 -11.77 -11.35
CA GLY A 180 -11.22 -12.53 -10.75
C GLY A 180 -11.06 -14.05 -10.83
N ASP A 181 -12.14 -14.78 -10.53
CA ASP A 181 -12.12 -16.25 -10.49
C ASP A 181 -12.91 -16.84 -11.66
N LEU A 182 -12.35 -16.81 -12.86
CA LEU A 182 -13.01 -17.33 -14.06
C LEU A 182 -12.42 -18.65 -14.55
N ILE A 183 -11.20 -19.01 -14.13
CA ILE A 183 -10.52 -20.24 -14.54
C ILE A 183 -10.44 -21.26 -13.39
N GLY A 184 -10.42 -22.54 -13.73
CA GLY A 184 -10.15 -23.64 -12.81
C GLY A 184 -9.26 -24.68 -13.44
N PHE A 185 -8.76 -25.62 -12.64
CA PHE A 185 -7.84 -26.66 -13.11
C PHE A 185 -8.59 -27.97 -13.38
N GLU A 186 -8.23 -28.66 -14.46
CA GLU A 186 -8.83 -29.94 -14.82
C GLU A 186 -8.67 -30.96 -13.68
N GLY A 187 -9.78 -31.58 -13.27
CA GLY A 187 -9.79 -32.51 -12.13
C GLY A 187 -9.90 -31.87 -10.75
N TYR A 188 -9.82 -30.53 -10.64
CA TYR A 188 -9.82 -29.80 -9.36
C TYR A 188 -10.87 -28.69 -9.27
N LEU A 189 -11.91 -28.69 -10.11
CA LEU A 189 -12.94 -27.62 -10.09
C LEU A 189 -13.67 -27.44 -8.75
N ASN A 190 -13.74 -28.49 -7.93
CA ASN A 190 -14.45 -28.51 -6.64
C ASN A 190 -13.52 -28.69 -5.44
N THR A 191 -12.20 -28.59 -5.62
CA THR A 191 -11.19 -28.89 -4.58
C THR A 191 -9.96 -28.02 -4.78
N THR A 192 -9.24 -27.67 -3.71
CA THR A 192 -7.95 -26.98 -3.83
C THR A 192 -6.97 -27.77 -4.70
N THR A 193 -6.38 -27.12 -5.69
CA THR A 193 -5.41 -27.72 -6.60
C THR A 193 -4.02 -27.70 -5.94
N PRO A 194 -3.33 -28.84 -5.82
CA PRO A 194 -2.00 -28.86 -5.22
C PRO A 194 -0.98 -28.09 -6.07
N PHE A 195 -0.02 -27.44 -5.41
CA PHE A 195 1.09 -26.80 -6.11
C PHE A 195 1.90 -27.83 -6.92
N SER A 196 2.21 -27.50 -8.18
CA SER A 196 2.98 -28.36 -9.08
C SER A 196 3.84 -27.53 -10.01
N VAL A 197 5.15 -27.76 -9.98
CA VAL A 197 6.15 -27.17 -10.91
C VAL A 197 5.96 -27.59 -12.38
N LYS A 198 5.02 -28.51 -12.67
CA LYS A 198 4.70 -28.98 -14.02
C LYS A 198 3.45 -28.32 -14.62
N GLU A 199 2.79 -27.46 -13.85
CA GLU A 199 1.47 -26.89 -14.15
C GLU A 199 0.34 -27.92 -14.29
N HIS A 200 -0.88 -27.40 -14.34
CA HIS A 200 -2.12 -28.14 -14.57
C HIS A 200 -2.87 -27.55 -15.77
N PRO A 201 -3.50 -28.36 -16.63
CA PRO A 201 -4.40 -27.81 -17.66
C PRO A 201 -5.53 -27.01 -17.02
N THR A 202 -5.87 -25.86 -17.61
CA THR A 202 -6.98 -25.01 -17.15
C THR A 202 -8.22 -25.15 -18.01
N THR A 203 -9.36 -24.80 -17.42
CA THR A 203 -10.65 -24.70 -18.10
C THR A 203 -11.43 -23.51 -17.55
N TRP A 204 -12.35 -23.00 -18.35
CA TRP A 204 -13.26 -21.95 -17.91
C TRP A 204 -14.32 -22.51 -16.97
N LYS A 205 -14.58 -21.81 -15.86
CA LYS A 205 -15.58 -22.22 -14.87
C LYS A 205 -17.04 -22.02 -15.33
N SER A 206 -17.27 -21.13 -16.28
CA SER A 206 -18.59 -20.77 -16.81
C SER A 206 -18.50 -20.37 -18.28
N ASP A 207 -19.50 -19.69 -18.84
CA ASP A 207 -19.44 -19.05 -20.16
C ASP A 207 -18.80 -17.65 -20.13
N ARG A 208 -18.60 -17.07 -18.94
CA ARG A 208 -17.90 -15.79 -18.80
C ARG A 208 -16.41 -15.95 -19.09
N ARG A 209 -15.85 -15.04 -19.87
CA ARG A 209 -14.43 -15.00 -20.27
C ARG A 209 -13.81 -13.69 -19.81
N TYR A 210 -12.50 -13.69 -19.67
CA TYR A 210 -11.74 -12.43 -19.66
C TYR A 210 -11.78 -11.81 -21.06
N VAL A 211 -11.73 -10.49 -21.09
CA VAL A 211 -11.88 -9.69 -22.32
C VAL A 211 -10.58 -9.70 -23.13
N ASP A 212 -9.44 -9.48 -22.48
CA ASP A 212 -8.12 -9.29 -23.12
C ASP A 212 -7.05 -10.33 -22.73
N PHE A 213 -7.45 -11.36 -21.98
CA PHE A 213 -6.57 -12.43 -21.50
C PHE A 213 -7.22 -13.79 -21.77
N ASP A 214 -6.43 -14.78 -22.17
CA ASP A 214 -6.95 -16.11 -22.53
C ASP A 214 -6.13 -17.23 -21.87
N ILE A 215 -6.78 -18.38 -21.71
CA ILE A 215 -6.13 -19.61 -21.26
C ILE A 215 -5.57 -20.38 -22.46
N GLY A 216 -4.47 -21.10 -22.23
CA GLY A 216 -3.97 -22.06 -23.19
C GLY A 216 -3.37 -23.28 -22.53
N ASN A 217 -3.57 -24.44 -23.17
CA ASN A 217 -3.12 -25.75 -22.70
C ASN A 217 -2.12 -26.40 -23.67
N THR A 218 -1.49 -25.60 -24.54
CA THR A 218 -0.38 -26.07 -25.37
C THR A 218 0.91 -25.98 -24.57
N TYR A 219 1.46 -27.13 -24.17
CA TYR A 219 2.66 -27.16 -23.33
C TYR A 219 3.93 -26.89 -24.15
N ASN A 220 4.69 -25.87 -23.77
CA ASN A 220 6.03 -25.62 -24.27
C ASN A 220 7.06 -26.29 -23.35
N SER A 221 8.00 -27.03 -23.94
CA SER A 221 9.09 -27.69 -23.20
C SER A 221 10.12 -26.73 -22.61
N THR A 222 10.04 -25.44 -22.95
CA THR A 222 10.92 -24.38 -22.48
C THR A 222 10.10 -23.17 -22.04
N CYS A 223 10.52 -22.49 -20.97
CA CYS A 223 9.88 -21.28 -20.48
C CYS A 223 10.93 -20.34 -19.86
N ASP A 224 10.81 -19.04 -20.11
CA ASP A 224 11.74 -18.02 -19.59
C ASP A 224 11.25 -17.50 -18.24
N TYR A 225 11.60 -18.20 -17.17
CA TYR A 225 11.13 -17.87 -15.83
C TYR A 225 11.84 -16.64 -15.25
N PRO A 226 11.12 -15.83 -14.45
CA PRO A 226 11.72 -14.72 -13.72
C PRO A 226 12.62 -15.20 -12.59
N ARG A 227 13.39 -14.27 -12.01
CA ARG A 227 14.15 -14.54 -10.78
C ARG A 227 13.21 -14.65 -9.59
N PHE A 228 13.42 -15.69 -8.79
CA PHE A 228 12.67 -15.96 -7.56
C PHE A 228 13.54 -15.68 -6.34
N TRP A 229 12.89 -15.34 -5.23
CA TRP A 229 13.56 -14.87 -4.01
C TRP A 229 13.00 -15.56 -2.77
N TYR A 230 13.87 -15.85 -1.80
CA TYR A 230 13.47 -16.29 -0.48
C TYR A 230 13.14 -15.09 0.42
N GLU A 231 12.42 -15.35 1.52
CA GLU A 231 12.12 -14.36 2.57
C GLU A 231 13.37 -13.66 3.16
N ASN A 232 14.54 -14.31 3.07
CA ASN A 232 15.82 -13.76 3.52
C ASN A 232 16.46 -12.77 2.53
N GLY A 233 15.78 -12.46 1.42
CA GLY A 233 16.22 -11.51 0.42
C GLY A 233 17.20 -12.06 -0.62
N PHE A 234 17.62 -13.32 -0.53
CA PHE A 234 18.53 -13.95 -1.51
C PHE A 234 17.77 -14.73 -2.60
N PRO A 235 18.38 -14.92 -3.80
CA PRO A 235 17.78 -15.71 -4.87
C PRO A 235 17.48 -17.15 -4.45
N VAL A 236 16.40 -17.70 -4.98
CA VAL A 236 16.05 -19.12 -4.80
C VAL A 236 17.09 -20.00 -5.48
N ASN A 237 17.50 -21.06 -4.80
CA ASN A 237 18.50 -22.01 -5.32
C ASN A 237 17.97 -22.74 -6.56
N GLU A 238 18.86 -22.96 -7.55
CA GLU A 238 18.53 -23.70 -8.78
C GLU A 238 17.92 -25.08 -8.51
N SER A 239 18.31 -25.76 -7.43
CA SER A 239 17.74 -27.07 -7.08
C SER A 239 16.25 -27.02 -6.75
N MET A 240 15.73 -25.89 -6.25
CA MET A 240 14.32 -25.72 -5.92
C MET A 240 13.48 -25.42 -7.16
N THR A 241 14.07 -24.72 -8.12
CA THR A 241 13.42 -24.34 -9.38
C THR A 241 13.75 -25.29 -10.52
N ALA A 242 14.57 -26.33 -10.31
CA ALA A 242 14.98 -27.29 -11.34
C ALA A 242 13.80 -28.00 -12.05
N GLY A 243 12.63 -28.06 -11.40
CA GLY A 243 11.41 -28.61 -11.99
C GLY A 243 10.68 -27.64 -12.94
N LEU A 244 10.97 -26.34 -12.86
CA LEU A 244 10.40 -25.29 -13.72
C LEU A 244 11.13 -25.26 -15.07
N VAL A 245 10.82 -26.23 -15.93
CA VAL A 245 11.50 -26.40 -17.24
C VAL A 245 10.66 -25.81 -18.38
N GLY A 246 9.37 -26.17 -18.42
CA GLY A 246 8.41 -25.74 -19.42
C GLY A 246 7.18 -25.13 -18.77
N CYS A 247 6.34 -24.50 -19.59
CA CYS A 247 5.07 -23.92 -19.19
C CYS A 247 4.07 -24.00 -20.35
N TYR A 248 2.79 -23.95 -20.04
CA TYR A 248 1.73 -23.80 -21.01
C TYR A 248 1.73 -22.40 -21.62
N ASP A 249 1.45 -22.31 -22.92
CA ASP A 249 1.24 -21.05 -23.64
C ASP A 249 -0.10 -20.44 -23.22
N SER A 250 -0.08 -19.70 -22.11
CA SER A 250 -1.26 -19.15 -21.43
C SER A 250 -0.93 -17.78 -20.83
N ASP A 251 -1.90 -16.87 -20.82
CA ASP A 251 -1.75 -15.58 -20.14
C ASP A 251 -1.79 -15.73 -18.61
N PHE A 252 -2.14 -16.92 -18.10
CA PHE A 252 -2.23 -17.24 -16.68
C PHE A 252 -1.18 -18.27 -16.26
N ASP A 253 -0.68 -18.13 -15.04
CA ASP A 253 0.14 -19.14 -14.38
C ASP A 253 -0.74 -20.30 -13.89
N GLN A 254 -0.28 -21.55 -14.08
CA GLN A 254 -1.12 -22.73 -13.90
C GLN A 254 -0.57 -23.72 -12.87
N TYR A 255 0.10 -23.24 -11.82
CA TYR A 255 0.84 -24.08 -10.87
C TYR A 255 -0.02 -24.62 -9.72
N GLY A 256 -1.30 -24.29 -9.66
CA GLY A 256 -2.24 -24.72 -8.61
C GLY A 256 -2.66 -23.58 -7.69
N ASP A 257 -3.21 -23.94 -6.53
CA ASP A 257 -3.77 -23.01 -5.55
C ASP A 257 -2.87 -22.90 -4.32
N ILE A 258 -2.66 -21.68 -3.83
CA ILE A 258 -2.07 -21.45 -2.51
C ILE A 258 -3.05 -20.65 -1.66
N GLU A 259 -3.29 -21.12 -0.44
CA GLU A 259 -4.17 -20.44 0.50
C GLU A 259 -3.65 -19.04 0.85
N ALA A 260 -4.60 -18.14 1.16
CA ALA A 260 -4.27 -16.80 1.67
C ALA A 260 -3.47 -16.86 2.99
N PHE A 261 -3.58 -17.97 3.73
CA PHE A 261 -2.99 -18.17 5.05
C PHE A 261 -2.17 -19.46 5.08
N GLY A 262 -1.18 -19.53 5.98
CA GLY A 262 -0.22 -20.64 6.04
C GLY A 262 1.18 -20.24 5.57
N VAL A 263 2.17 -21.10 5.82
CA VAL A 263 3.58 -20.85 5.49
C VAL A 263 3.90 -21.55 4.17
N PHE A 264 3.93 -20.77 3.10
CA PHE A 264 4.38 -21.20 1.77
C PHE A 264 5.54 -20.30 1.35
N PRO A 265 6.57 -20.83 0.66
CA PRO A 265 7.64 -20.01 0.12
C PRO A 265 7.09 -18.88 -0.76
N ASP A 266 7.61 -17.67 -0.60
CA ASP A 266 7.11 -16.49 -1.32
C ASP A 266 7.14 -16.66 -2.84
N TRP A 267 8.16 -17.35 -3.38
CA TRP A 267 8.25 -17.61 -4.82
C TRP A 267 7.14 -18.52 -5.36
N GLU A 268 6.62 -19.45 -4.58
CA GLU A 268 5.49 -20.29 -5.01
C GLU A 268 4.21 -19.43 -5.14
N ARG A 269 4.05 -18.44 -4.25
CA ARG A 269 2.93 -17.48 -4.30
C ARG A 269 2.96 -16.59 -5.54
N GLN A 270 4.14 -16.39 -6.13
CA GLN A 270 4.30 -15.65 -7.38
C GLN A 270 3.86 -16.47 -8.61
N LEU A 271 3.57 -17.76 -8.46
CA LEU A 271 3.15 -18.65 -9.54
C LEU A 271 1.77 -19.29 -9.31
N ALA A 272 1.31 -19.34 -8.06
CA ALA A 272 0.04 -19.97 -7.72
C ALA A 272 -1.14 -18.99 -7.79
N LYS A 273 -2.32 -19.56 -8.06
CA LYS A 273 -3.60 -18.90 -7.89
C LYS A 273 -3.79 -18.48 -6.44
N PHE A 274 -4.27 -17.26 -6.22
CA PHE A 274 -4.40 -16.73 -4.87
C PHE A 274 -5.70 -17.18 -4.21
N ALA A 275 -5.54 -17.95 -3.13
CA ALA A 275 -6.59 -18.38 -2.21
C ALA A 275 -7.81 -19.03 -2.89
N SER A 276 -7.60 -19.63 -4.07
CA SER A 276 -8.64 -20.19 -4.93
C SER A 276 -9.73 -19.23 -5.39
N VAL A 277 -9.54 -17.91 -5.22
CA VAL A 277 -10.54 -16.87 -5.51
C VAL A 277 -10.05 -15.82 -6.51
N GLN A 278 -8.78 -15.85 -6.91
CA GLN A 278 -8.20 -14.87 -7.83
C GLN A 278 -7.17 -15.51 -8.74
N ASP A 279 -7.42 -15.45 -10.05
CA ASP A 279 -6.59 -16.02 -11.11
C ASP A 279 -5.24 -15.30 -11.21
N ARG A 280 -4.13 -16.06 -11.35
CA ARG A 280 -2.78 -15.52 -11.41
C ARG A 280 -2.38 -15.20 -12.85
N LEU A 281 -2.27 -13.91 -13.19
CA LEU A 281 -1.75 -13.50 -14.49
C LEU A 281 -0.25 -13.77 -14.59
N ARG A 282 0.22 -14.13 -15.77
CA ARG A 282 1.65 -14.31 -16.07
C ARG A 282 2.28 -12.98 -16.47
N GLU A 283 2.27 -11.99 -15.58
CA GLU A 283 2.78 -10.62 -15.85
C GLU A 283 4.27 -10.56 -16.15
N TRP A 284 5.02 -11.61 -15.80
CA TRP A 284 6.42 -11.77 -16.20
C TRP A 284 6.59 -12.15 -17.67
N HIS A 285 5.52 -12.59 -18.34
CA HIS A 285 5.53 -12.81 -19.79
C HIS A 285 5.38 -11.46 -20.52
N PRO A 286 6.30 -11.10 -21.46
CA PRO A 286 6.33 -9.76 -22.06
C PRO A 286 5.01 -9.31 -22.71
N VAL A 287 4.27 -10.26 -23.31
CA VAL A 287 3.01 -9.92 -23.98
C VAL A 287 1.91 -9.58 -22.98
N VAL A 288 1.74 -10.35 -21.91
CA VAL A 288 0.78 -10.06 -20.82
C VAL A 288 1.12 -8.70 -20.20
N ARG A 289 2.42 -8.50 -19.91
CA ARG A 289 2.94 -7.25 -19.37
C ARG A 289 2.63 -6.05 -20.25
N SER A 290 2.78 -6.16 -21.57
CA SER A 290 2.52 -5.06 -22.49
C SER A 290 1.05 -4.60 -22.47
N ARG A 291 0.10 -5.53 -22.29
CA ARG A 291 -1.34 -5.21 -22.16
C ARG A 291 -1.61 -4.51 -20.84
N LEU A 292 -1.09 -5.05 -19.73
CA LEU A 292 -1.18 -4.40 -18.40
C LEU A 292 -0.60 -2.99 -18.41
N ILE A 293 0.56 -2.82 -19.07
CA ILE A 293 1.20 -1.52 -19.22
C ILE A 293 0.26 -0.55 -19.92
N ARG A 294 -0.28 -0.97 -21.07
CA ARG A 294 -1.17 -0.15 -21.88
C ARG A 294 -2.43 0.25 -21.11
N HIS A 295 -3.07 -0.69 -20.44
CA HIS A 295 -4.33 -0.46 -19.72
C HIS A 295 -4.14 0.55 -18.59
N SER A 296 -3.08 0.40 -17.78
CA SER A 296 -2.78 1.36 -16.71
C SER A 296 -2.39 2.74 -17.24
N CYS A 297 -1.69 2.83 -18.38
CA CYS A 297 -1.40 4.11 -19.01
C CYS A 297 -2.68 4.83 -19.49
N MET A 298 -3.70 4.10 -19.95
CA MET A 298 -5.01 4.68 -20.26
C MET A 298 -5.68 5.25 -19.02
N VAL A 299 -5.56 4.61 -17.85
CA VAL A 299 -6.09 5.16 -16.59
C VAL A 299 -5.46 6.51 -16.27
N ILE A 300 -4.13 6.64 -16.39
CA ILE A 300 -3.42 7.91 -16.17
C ILE A 300 -3.93 8.99 -17.14
N ALA A 301 -3.95 8.71 -18.45
CA ALA A 301 -4.35 9.67 -19.47
C ALA A 301 -5.85 10.01 -19.42
N SER A 302 -6.71 9.06 -19.07
CA SER A 302 -8.16 9.26 -19.12
C SER A 302 -8.72 9.94 -17.88
N LEU A 303 -8.05 9.79 -16.73
CA LEU A 303 -8.57 10.21 -15.43
C LEU A 303 -7.68 11.21 -14.68
N ASP A 304 -6.43 11.45 -15.10
CA ASP A 304 -5.50 12.39 -14.42
C ASP A 304 -5.16 11.98 -12.97
N ILE A 305 -5.09 10.69 -12.68
CA ILE A 305 -4.66 10.19 -11.36
C ILE A 305 -3.19 10.55 -11.07
N ASP A 306 -2.79 10.57 -9.80
CA ASP A 306 -1.49 11.10 -9.39
C ASP A 306 -0.48 10.03 -8.95
N GLY A 307 -0.96 8.80 -8.77
CA GLY A 307 -0.14 7.65 -8.40
C GLY A 307 -0.91 6.34 -8.43
N PHE A 308 -0.18 5.24 -8.25
CA PHE A 308 -0.74 3.92 -8.03
C PHE A 308 -0.35 3.38 -6.65
N ARG A 309 -1.28 2.63 -6.04
CA ARG A 309 -0.96 1.64 -5.01
C ARG A 309 -1.04 0.28 -5.66
N TYR A 310 0.02 -0.51 -5.65
CA TYR A 310 -0.06 -1.91 -6.10
C TYR A 310 -0.63 -2.81 -5.02
N ASP A 311 -1.72 -3.48 -5.37
CA ASP A 311 -2.25 -4.60 -4.62
C ASP A 311 -1.29 -5.79 -4.69
N LYS A 312 -1.03 -6.41 -3.53
CA LYS A 312 -0.18 -7.61 -3.43
C LYS A 312 1.11 -7.50 -4.24
N ALA A 313 1.84 -6.39 -4.08
CA ALA A 313 3.02 -6.11 -4.91
C ALA A 313 4.04 -7.25 -4.87
N THR A 314 4.13 -7.98 -3.75
CA THR A 314 5.01 -9.14 -3.58
C THR A 314 4.56 -10.44 -4.25
N GLN A 315 3.32 -10.51 -4.77
CA GLN A 315 2.87 -11.59 -5.65
C GLN A 315 3.25 -11.36 -7.10
N ALA A 316 3.43 -10.10 -7.50
CA ALA A 316 4.10 -9.80 -8.76
C ALA A 316 5.59 -10.15 -8.62
N THR A 317 6.13 -10.63 -9.73
CA THR A 317 7.56 -10.87 -9.87
C THR A 317 8.28 -9.51 -9.93
N VAL A 318 9.35 -9.39 -9.15
CA VAL A 318 9.94 -8.07 -8.87
C VAL A 318 10.50 -7.37 -10.10
N ASP A 319 11.05 -8.11 -11.06
CA ASP A 319 11.61 -7.54 -12.29
C ASP A 319 10.51 -7.06 -13.24
N ALA A 320 9.41 -7.81 -13.37
CA ALA A 320 8.26 -7.36 -14.14
C ALA A 320 7.61 -6.12 -13.50
N LEU A 321 7.57 -6.05 -12.17
CA LEU A 321 7.11 -4.88 -11.45
C LEU A 321 7.99 -3.65 -11.71
N GLY A 322 9.31 -3.82 -11.77
CA GLY A 322 10.26 -2.78 -12.19
C GLY A 322 9.98 -2.25 -13.60
N ASP A 323 9.84 -3.14 -14.57
CA ASP A 323 9.54 -2.79 -15.97
C ASP A 323 8.20 -2.04 -16.10
N MET A 324 7.15 -2.54 -15.42
CA MET A 324 5.83 -1.90 -15.44
C MET A 324 5.88 -0.52 -14.78
N SER A 325 6.52 -0.39 -13.62
CA SER A 325 6.63 0.88 -12.92
C SER A 325 7.42 1.92 -13.70
N ASN A 326 8.46 1.53 -14.44
CA ASN A 326 9.15 2.44 -15.34
C ASN A 326 8.20 2.96 -16.44
N ALA A 327 7.49 2.05 -17.11
CA ALA A 327 6.54 2.40 -18.16
C ALA A 327 5.41 3.32 -17.64
N TYR A 328 4.91 3.10 -16.42
CA TYR A 328 3.91 3.99 -15.81
C TYR A 328 4.45 5.39 -15.54
N ARG A 329 5.69 5.50 -15.06
CA ARG A 329 6.34 6.81 -14.91
C ARG A 329 6.54 7.49 -16.27
N GLU A 330 6.89 6.75 -17.32
CA GLU A 330 6.98 7.30 -18.69
C GLU A 330 5.63 7.82 -19.20
N CYS A 331 4.56 7.06 -18.99
CA CYS A 331 3.20 7.50 -19.33
C CYS A 331 2.77 8.74 -18.53
N ALA A 332 3.10 8.79 -17.24
CA ALA A 332 2.84 9.94 -16.38
C ALA A 332 3.64 11.18 -16.83
N ARG A 333 4.94 11.02 -17.13
CA ARG A 333 5.78 12.10 -17.68
C ARG A 333 5.27 12.62 -19.02
N ALA A 334 4.71 11.75 -19.86
CA ALA A 334 4.12 12.16 -21.14
C ALA A 334 2.95 13.16 -20.99
N VAL A 335 2.28 13.16 -19.83
CA VAL A 335 1.22 14.13 -19.49
C VAL A 335 1.69 15.23 -18.50
N GLY A 336 3.00 15.33 -18.23
CA GLY A 336 3.58 16.36 -17.37
C GLY A 336 3.66 16.04 -15.88
N LYS A 337 3.43 14.78 -15.49
CA LYS A 337 3.58 14.31 -14.10
C LYS A 337 5.01 13.79 -13.87
N GLU A 338 5.88 14.69 -13.41
CA GLU A 338 7.33 14.42 -13.23
C GLU A 338 7.70 13.75 -11.92
N ASN A 339 6.75 13.49 -11.01
CA ASN A 339 7.02 12.81 -9.73
C ASN A 339 5.89 11.85 -9.37
N PHE A 340 5.45 11.04 -10.34
CA PHE A 340 4.37 10.06 -10.17
C PHE A 340 4.73 9.03 -9.10
N PHE A 341 3.81 8.78 -8.16
CA PHE A 341 4.09 7.95 -6.99
C PHE A 341 3.52 6.54 -7.12
N ILE A 342 4.36 5.53 -6.87
CA ILE A 342 4.00 4.12 -6.96
C ILE A 342 4.33 3.42 -5.65
N ALA A 343 3.35 3.29 -4.76
CA ALA A 343 3.51 2.53 -3.51
C ALA A 343 3.06 1.08 -3.69
N GLY A 344 3.58 0.14 -2.88
CA GLY A 344 3.20 -1.27 -2.97
C GLY A 344 2.82 -1.89 -1.64
N GLU A 345 1.93 -2.87 -1.68
CA GLU A 345 1.67 -3.74 -0.54
C GLU A 345 2.80 -4.76 -0.34
N ILE A 346 3.40 -4.73 0.85
CA ILE A 346 4.45 -5.68 1.28
C ILE A 346 4.02 -6.31 2.60
N THR A 347 3.47 -7.53 2.54
CA THR A 347 3.00 -8.24 3.76
C THR A 347 4.12 -9.00 4.47
N GLY A 348 5.17 -9.37 3.75
CA GLY A 348 6.36 -10.06 4.27
C GLY A 348 7.24 -9.21 5.20
N GLY A 349 8.40 -9.75 5.57
CA GLY A 349 9.41 -9.07 6.38
C GLY A 349 10.13 -7.94 5.62
N ASN A 350 10.88 -7.12 6.34
CA ASN A 350 11.63 -6.00 5.76
C ASN A 350 12.67 -6.47 4.74
N THR A 351 13.41 -7.54 5.04
CA THR A 351 14.44 -8.06 4.12
C THR A 351 13.88 -8.60 2.81
N PHE A 352 12.69 -9.21 2.82
CA PHE A 352 12.03 -9.56 1.57
C PHE A 352 11.48 -8.31 0.87
N GLY A 353 10.89 -7.38 1.62
CA GLY A 353 10.42 -6.10 1.08
C GLY A 353 11.52 -5.26 0.43
N SER A 354 12.75 -5.33 0.94
CA SER A 354 13.88 -4.52 0.46
C SER A 354 14.26 -4.85 -0.99
N ILE A 355 13.92 -6.02 -1.51
CA ILE A 355 14.16 -6.35 -2.92
C ILE A 355 13.18 -5.62 -3.87
N TYR A 356 12.01 -5.22 -3.37
CA TYR A 356 10.96 -4.50 -4.12
C TYR A 356 11.11 -2.98 -4.04
N LEU A 357 11.70 -2.46 -2.97
CA LEU A 357 11.81 -1.01 -2.73
C LEU A 357 12.92 -0.40 -3.58
N GLY A 358 12.57 0.61 -4.38
CA GLY A 358 13.47 1.25 -5.34
C GLY A 358 14.06 0.23 -6.32
N ARG A 359 15.37 0.34 -6.57
CA ARG A 359 16.13 -0.64 -7.35
C ARG A 359 16.35 -1.97 -6.62
N GLY A 360 15.95 -2.06 -5.36
CA GLY A 360 16.03 -3.24 -4.51
C GLY A 360 17.42 -3.48 -3.94
N ARG A 361 17.50 -4.11 -2.76
CA ARG A 361 18.77 -4.56 -2.16
C ARG A 361 18.66 -5.94 -1.52
N GLN A 362 19.70 -6.74 -1.73
CA GLN A 362 20.01 -7.91 -0.90
C GLN A 362 20.77 -7.51 0.38
N PRO A 363 20.79 -8.37 1.41
CA PRO A 363 21.56 -8.12 2.63
C PRO A 363 23.06 -7.82 2.42
N ASN A 364 23.68 -8.42 1.39
CA ASN A 364 25.09 -8.18 1.07
C ASN A 364 25.34 -6.91 0.22
N GLN A 365 24.28 -6.16 -0.09
CA GLN A 365 24.34 -4.92 -0.87
C GLN A 365 24.00 -3.68 -0.03
N PHE A 366 23.89 -3.84 1.29
CA PHE A 366 23.61 -2.71 2.16
C PHE A 366 24.80 -1.73 2.16
N PRO A 367 24.54 -0.42 2.11
CA PRO A 367 25.57 0.59 2.35
C PRO A 367 26.12 0.43 3.78
N PRO A 368 27.34 0.94 4.06
CA PRO A 368 28.03 0.67 5.31
C PRO A 368 27.32 1.23 6.56
N ASP A 369 26.53 2.28 6.41
CA ASP A 369 25.74 2.87 7.48
C ASP A 369 24.57 3.72 6.93
N ALA A 370 23.71 4.16 7.85
CA ALA A 370 22.53 4.97 7.58
C ALA A 370 22.86 6.34 6.92
N ILE A 371 23.98 6.98 7.28
CA ILE A 371 24.37 8.29 6.71
C ILE A 371 24.84 8.11 5.27
N ALA A 372 25.61 7.07 4.99
CA ALA A 372 26.01 6.70 3.64
C ALA A 372 24.77 6.44 2.77
N ALA A 373 23.76 5.75 3.32
CA ALA A 373 22.50 5.51 2.61
C ALA A 373 21.75 6.80 2.26
N MET A 374 21.68 7.77 3.18
CA MET A 374 21.03 9.07 2.92
C MET A 374 21.76 9.91 1.86
N LYS A 375 23.06 9.67 1.64
CA LYS A 375 23.87 10.35 0.62
C LYS A 375 23.69 9.76 -0.78
N MET A 376 22.96 8.65 -0.92
CA MET A 376 22.81 7.95 -2.19
C MET A 376 21.88 8.68 -3.16
N THR A 377 22.15 8.46 -4.44
CA THR A 377 21.45 9.04 -5.60
C THR A 377 21.24 7.98 -6.68
N ASN A 378 20.65 8.37 -7.80
CA ASN A 378 20.56 7.54 -9.01
C ASN A 378 21.94 7.20 -9.62
N GLU A 379 22.98 8.00 -9.32
CA GLU A 379 24.36 7.81 -9.80
C GLU A 379 25.23 6.99 -8.82
N SER A 380 24.68 6.54 -7.69
CA SER A 380 25.43 5.73 -6.74
C SER A 380 25.82 4.36 -7.30
N ASP A 381 26.89 3.79 -6.77
CA ASP A 381 27.49 2.54 -7.25
C ASP A 381 26.47 1.40 -7.32
N ALA A 382 26.43 0.72 -8.48
CA ALA A 382 25.54 -0.39 -8.76
C ALA A 382 25.68 -1.57 -7.79
N GLN A 383 26.83 -1.70 -7.08
CA GLN A 383 27.03 -2.75 -6.08
C GLN A 383 25.95 -2.75 -4.98
N TYR A 384 25.35 -1.58 -4.71
CA TYR A 384 24.33 -1.40 -3.67
C TYR A 384 22.89 -1.68 -4.14
N PHE A 385 22.68 -2.14 -5.37
CA PHE A 385 21.36 -2.26 -5.97
C PHE A 385 21.17 -3.57 -6.74
N LEU A 386 19.94 -4.10 -6.79
CA LEU A 386 19.60 -5.30 -7.56
C LEU A 386 19.35 -5.02 -9.04
N ARG A 387 18.95 -3.78 -9.33
CA ARG A 387 18.52 -3.32 -10.65
C ARG A 387 19.17 -1.99 -10.98
N GLU A 388 19.21 -1.68 -12.27
CA GLU A 388 19.73 -0.41 -12.79
C GLU A 388 18.80 0.76 -12.45
N ALA A 389 19.31 1.99 -12.55
CA ALA A 389 18.47 3.18 -12.43
C ALA A 389 17.38 3.21 -13.52
N GLY A 390 16.16 3.59 -13.14
CA GLY A 390 14.98 3.52 -14.00
C GLY A 390 14.24 2.17 -13.94
N GLN A 391 14.73 1.20 -13.15
CA GLN A 391 14.09 -0.10 -12.91
C GLN A 391 13.60 -0.24 -11.46
N GLU A 392 13.15 0.88 -10.89
CA GLU A 392 12.59 0.94 -9.54
C GLU A 392 11.18 0.31 -9.49
N ALA A 393 11.01 -0.74 -8.71
CA ALA A 393 9.76 -1.50 -8.66
C ALA A 393 8.67 -0.77 -7.88
N ILE A 394 8.91 -0.38 -6.61
CA ILE A 394 8.00 0.49 -5.84
C ILE A 394 8.77 1.56 -5.06
N ASP A 395 8.15 2.72 -4.89
CA ASP A 395 8.71 3.90 -4.23
C ASP A 395 8.66 3.84 -2.71
N GLY A 396 7.82 2.97 -2.15
CA GLY A 396 7.59 2.82 -0.73
C GLY A 396 6.52 1.77 -0.43
N ALA A 397 6.49 1.32 0.82
CA ALA A 397 5.40 0.48 1.31
C ALA A 397 4.12 1.33 1.47
N ALA A 398 3.01 0.91 0.88
CA ALA A 398 1.71 1.58 0.98
C ALA A 398 1.08 1.48 2.38
N PHE A 399 1.49 0.45 3.13
CA PHE A 399 1.28 0.30 4.56
C PHE A 399 2.42 -0.57 5.08
N HIS A 400 3.28 -0.03 5.94
CA HIS A 400 4.49 -0.76 6.35
C HIS A 400 4.19 -1.85 7.39
N TYR A 401 3.97 -3.09 6.94
CA TYR A 401 3.54 -4.17 7.82
C TYR A 401 4.56 -4.57 8.90
N SER A 402 5.88 -4.50 8.64
CA SER A 402 6.89 -4.71 9.70
C SER A 402 6.77 -3.69 10.83
N VAL A 403 6.61 -2.41 10.50
CA VAL A 403 6.36 -1.35 11.50
C VAL A 403 5.03 -1.55 12.20
N TYR A 404 3.96 -1.96 11.49
CA TYR A 404 2.68 -2.28 12.12
C TYR A 404 2.80 -3.42 13.14
N ARG A 405 3.55 -4.48 12.81
CA ARG A 405 3.83 -5.61 13.70
C ARG A 405 4.62 -5.20 14.95
N SER A 406 5.65 -4.38 14.79
CA SER A 406 6.35 -3.76 15.93
C SER A 406 5.42 -2.84 16.74
N MET A 407 4.51 -2.13 16.06
CA MET A 407 3.56 -1.20 16.68
C MET A 407 2.53 -1.92 17.54
N THR A 408 2.00 -3.06 17.09
CA THR A 408 1.02 -3.82 17.89
C THR A 408 1.64 -4.28 19.20
N ARG A 409 2.90 -4.76 19.17
CA ARG A 409 3.67 -5.11 20.36
C ARG A 409 3.97 -3.89 21.23
N PHE A 410 4.47 -2.80 20.64
CA PHE A 410 4.74 -1.54 21.35
C PHE A 410 3.51 -0.99 22.09
N LEU A 411 2.31 -1.19 21.55
CA LEU A 411 1.04 -0.81 22.17
C LEU A 411 0.52 -1.81 23.22
N GLY A 412 1.28 -2.85 23.53
CA GLY A 412 0.97 -3.85 24.56
C GLY A 412 -0.08 -4.87 24.13
N MET A 413 -0.07 -5.28 22.87
CA MET A 413 -0.78 -6.48 22.42
C MET A 413 0.07 -7.72 22.71
N ASP A 414 -0.58 -8.79 23.15
CA ASP A 414 0.04 -10.08 23.41
C ASP A 414 -0.26 -11.06 22.26
N GLY A 415 0.72 -11.89 21.89
CA GLY A 415 0.63 -12.85 20.80
C GLY A 415 1.89 -13.01 19.95
N GLN A 416 1.76 -13.81 18.89
CA GLN A 416 2.80 -13.97 17.86
C GLN A 416 2.65 -12.87 16.81
N LEU A 417 3.40 -11.78 17.01
CA LEU A 417 3.21 -10.53 16.28
C LEU A 417 4.32 -10.22 15.27
N SER A 418 5.37 -11.03 15.17
CA SER A 418 6.51 -10.82 14.26
C SER A 418 6.44 -11.71 13.02
N ALA A 419 6.94 -11.22 11.89
CA ALA A 419 7.31 -12.05 10.75
C ALA A 419 8.83 -12.29 10.74
N GLY A 420 9.29 -13.28 9.99
CA GLY A 420 10.72 -13.50 9.75
C GLY A 420 11.36 -12.27 9.09
N TYR A 421 12.58 -11.92 9.52
CA TYR A 421 13.35 -10.81 8.95
C TYR A 421 12.63 -9.44 8.96
N ASP A 422 11.82 -9.20 9.99
CA ASP A 422 11.26 -7.87 10.29
C ASP A 422 12.32 -6.93 10.85
N VAL A 423 12.02 -5.62 10.76
CA VAL A 423 12.79 -4.59 11.47
C VAL A 423 12.70 -4.77 13.00
N PRO A 424 13.71 -4.28 13.75
CA PRO A 424 13.66 -4.23 15.21
C PRO A 424 12.44 -3.49 15.78
N ILE A 425 12.13 -3.76 17.05
CA ILE A 425 11.03 -3.08 17.77
C ILE A 425 11.40 -1.63 18.14
N ASP A 426 12.68 -1.37 18.43
CA ASP A 426 13.17 -0.03 18.72
C ASP A 426 13.07 0.84 17.45
N TRP A 427 12.33 1.95 17.53
CA TRP A 427 12.01 2.78 16.37
C TRP A 427 13.23 3.42 15.70
N ILE A 428 14.28 3.72 16.46
CA ILE A 428 15.51 4.33 15.94
C ILE A 428 16.31 3.27 15.18
N ASN A 429 16.45 2.09 15.77
CA ASN A 429 17.11 0.97 15.11
C ASN A 429 16.35 0.51 13.86
N ALA A 430 15.02 0.43 13.93
CA ALA A 430 14.17 0.12 12.78
C ALA A 430 14.37 1.10 11.63
N TRP A 431 14.43 2.41 11.93
CA TRP A 431 14.70 3.43 10.91
C TRP A 431 16.10 3.30 10.30
N ASN A 432 17.13 3.11 11.13
CA ASN A 432 18.50 2.92 10.66
C ASN A 432 18.67 1.66 9.80
N GLU A 433 17.95 0.59 10.13
CA GLU A 433 17.91 -0.61 9.31
C GLU A 433 17.18 -0.36 7.99
N MET A 434 16.02 0.30 7.98
CA MET A 434 15.30 0.66 6.76
C MET A 434 16.13 1.56 5.85
N LEU A 435 16.89 2.51 6.39
CA LEU A 435 17.79 3.37 5.60
C LEU A 435 18.83 2.56 4.82
N GLN A 436 19.42 1.55 5.46
CA GLN A 436 20.44 0.70 4.83
C GLN A 436 19.81 -0.35 3.91
N SER A 437 18.71 -0.97 4.32
CA SER A 437 18.09 -2.05 3.57
C SER A 437 17.26 -1.58 2.39
N ASN A 438 16.54 -0.47 2.52
CA ASN A 438 15.58 -0.04 1.51
C ASN A 438 16.22 1.02 0.60
N ASP A 439 16.09 0.87 -0.72
CA ASP A 439 16.46 1.92 -1.66
C ASP A 439 15.40 3.02 -1.65
N LEU A 440 15.70 4.10 -0.92
CA LEU A 440 14.83 5.26 -0.74
C LEU A 440 15.19 6.41 -1.69
N VAL A 441 15.96 6.15 -2.75
CA VAL A 441 16.19 7.14 -3.81
C VAL A 441 14.93 7.26 -4.66
N ASN A 442 14.47 8.49 -4.90
CA ASN A 442 13.34 8.77 -5.77
C ASN A 442 13.68 8.44 -7.23
N ALA A 443 12.91 7.54 -7.83
CA ALA A 443 13.07 7.12 -9.23
C ALA A 443 12.97 8.27 -10.25
N ASN A 444 12.23 9.33 -9.92
CA ASN A 444 12.02 10.49 -10.79
C ASN A 444 13.06 11.59 -10.56
N THR A 445 13.40 11.90 -9.30
CA THR A 445 14.30 13.02 -8.97
C THR A 445 15.76 12.61 -8.77
N GLY A 446 16.03 11.33 -8.59
CA GLY A 446 17.36 10.77 -8.33
C GLY A 446 17.93 11.10 -6.96
N LYS A 447 17.13 11.64 -6.04
CA LYS A 447 17.55 12.07 -4.69
C LYS A 447 16.95 11.19 -3.61
N PHE A 448 17.61 11.10 -2.46
CA PHE A 448 17.07 10.43 -1.28
C PHE A 448 15.75 11.07 -0.83
N ASP A 449 14.70 10.25 -0.72
CA ASP A 449 13.31 10.65 -0.56
C ASP A 449 12.50 9.50 0.08
N PRO A 450 12.41 9.45 1.42
CA PRO A 450 11.69 8.38 2.10
C PRO A 450 10.18 8.55 1.95
N ARG A 451 9.55 7.56 1.30
CA ARG A 451 8.13 7.57 0.90
C ARG A 451 7.33 6.37 1.43
N HIS A 452 7.84 5.69 2.45
CA HIS A 452 7.05 4.69 3.18
C HIS A 452 5.82 5.33 3.83
N MET A 453 4.68 4.65 3.74
CA MET A 453 3.44 5.03 4.39
C MET A 453 3.28 4.28 5.71
N PHE A 454 3.11 5.04 6.80
CA PHE A 454 2.98 4.53 8.15
C PHE A 454 1.60 4.85 8.71
N GLY A 455 0.90 3.81 9.16
CA GLY A 455 -0.40 3.97 9.80
C GLY A 455 -0.57 2.97 10.94
N ALA A 456 -1.51 3.28 11.84
CA ALA A 456 -1.85 2.36 12.92
C ALA A 456 -2.75 1.19 12.47
N THR A 457 -3.38 1.25 11.29
CA THR A 457 -4.18 0.17 10.67
C THR A 457 -4.29 0.45 9.18
N ASN A 458 -4.77 -0.54 8.43
CA ASN A 458 -5.30 -0.40 7.08
C ASN A 458 -6.61 -1.20 6.94
N GLN A 459 -7.08 -1.38 5.71
CA GLN A 459 -8.30 -2.11 5.38
C GLN A 459 -8.24 -3.64 5.60
N ASP A 460 -7.08 -4.20 5.96
CA ASP A 460 -6.88 -5.66 6.10
C ASP A 460 -6.60 -6.11 7.53
N VAL A 461 -6.27 -5.17 8.41
CA VAL A 461 -6.01 -5.44 9.83
C VAL A 461 -7.09 -4.84 10.73
N PHE A 462 -7.04 -5.15 12.03
CA PHE A 462 -8.12 -4.79 12.95
C PHE A 462 -8.16 -3.28 13.26
N ARG A 463 -9.33 -2.78 13.69
CA ARG A 463 -9.50 -1.40 14.14
C ARG A 463 -9.19 -1.28 15.62
N TRP A 464 -8.25 -0.41 15.98
CA TRP A 464 -7.89 -0.17 17.37
C TRP A 464 -9.06 0.22 18.27
N PRO A 465 -9.97 1.17 17.92
CA PRO A 465 -11.03 1.62 18.84
C PRO A 465 -11.98 0.52 19.30
N ALA A 466 -11.99 -0.59 18.58
CA ALA A 466 -12.83 -1.72 18.82
C ALA A 466 -12.31 -2.65 19.94
N ILE A 467 -11.06 -2.48 20.38
CA ILE A 467 -10.50 -3.17 21.56
C ILE A 467 -10.48 -2.26 22.80
N GLN A 468 -10.31 -2.86 23.98
CA GLN A 468 -10.11 -2.11 25.23
C GLN A 468 -8.91 -1.14 25.12
N TYR A 469 -9.09 0.10 25.59
CA TYR A 469 -8.13 1.22 25.46
C TYR A 469 -7.66 1.49 24.02
N GLY A 470 -8.47 1.09 23.04
CA GLY A 470 -8.17 1.15 21.63
C GLY A 470 -7.88 2.55 21.10
N THR A 471 -8.64 3.54 21.55
CA THR A 471 -8.48 4.93 21.09
C THR A 471 -7.14 5.49 21.54
N GLU A 472 -6.82 5.31 22.81
CA GLU A 472 -5.59 5.79 23.44
C GLU A 472 -4.38 5.16 22.76
N ARG A 473 -4.44 3.84 22.53
CA ARG A 473 -3.43 3.10 21.77
C ARG A 473 -3.30 3.62 20.34
N GLN A 474 -4.41 3.90 19.67
CA GLN A 474 -4.39 4.47 18.32
C GLN A 474 -3.74 5.86 18.28
N LEU A 475 -4.03 6.72 19.26
CA LEU A 475 -3.45 8.06 19.34
C LEU A 475 -1.94 7.99 19.56
N LEU A 476 -1.48 7.08 20.44
CA LEU A 476 -0.05 6.83 20.63
C LEU A 476 0.62 6.32 19.35
N ALA A 477 0.02 5.34 18.65
CA ALA A 477 0.56 4.91 17.37
C ALA A 477 0.59 6.05 16.35
N SER A 478 -0.45 6.90 16.33
CA SER A 478 -0.52 8.03 15.40
C SER A 478 0.56 9.08 15.70
N PHE A 479 0.90 9.30 16.98
CA PHE A 479 2.04 10.12 17.37
C PHE A 479 3.34 9.56 16.77
N ILE A 480 3.57 8.25 16.87
CA ILE A 480 4.77 7.62 16.31
C ILE A 480 4.79 7.71 14.78
N THR A 481 3.70 7.32 14.10
CA THR A 481 3.66 7.28 12.63
C THR A 481 3.59 8.66 11.98
N THR A 482 3.16 9.70 12.71
CA THR A 482 2.98 11.06 12.16
C THR A 482 4.11 12.01 12.56
N LEU A 483 4.62 11.92 13.79
CA LEU A 483 5.60 12.88 14.31
C LEU A 483 7.00 12.28 14.47
N LEU A 484 7.12 10.99 14.79
CA LEU A 484 8.44 10.37 15.00
C LEU A 484 9.03 9.82 13.69
N LEU A 485 8.35 8.91 13.01
CA LEU A 485 8.91 8.21 11.85
C LEU A 485 9.00 9.13 10.61
N PRO A 486 10.14 9.17 9.89
CA PRO A 486 10.26 9.88 8.62
C PRO A 486 9.54 9.16 7.48
N GLY A 487 8.49 9.77 6.95
CA GLY A 487 7.67 9.22 5.87
C GLY A 487 6.29 9.85 5.78
N ILE A 488 5.37 9.09 5.18
CA ILE A 488 4.00 9.52 4.84
C ILE A 488 3.03 9.02 5.93
N PRO A 489 2.32 9.90 6.66
CA PRO A 489 1.28 9.47 7.58
C PRO A 489 0.07 8.90 6.84
N LEU A 490 -0.40 7.72 7.22
CA LEU A 490 -1.58 7.07 6.65
C LEU A 490 -2.69 6.88 7.69
N VAL A 491 -3.91 7.28 7.34
CA VAL A 491 -5.11 7.08 8.16
C VAL A 491 -6.19 6.34 7.38
N LEU A 492 -6.71 5.26 7.97
CA LEU A 492 -7.89 4.55 7.46
C LEU A 492 -9.18 5.34 7.75
N TRP A 493 -10.17 5.25 6.86
CA TRP A 493 -11.49 5.81 7.11
C TRP A 493 -12.11 5.39 8.44
N ALA A 494 -12.97 6.27 8.97
CA ALA A 494 -13.68 6.13 10.25
C ALA A 494 -12.78 6.02 11.52
N LYS A 495 -11.46 5.97 11.41
CA LYS A 495 -10.54 6.00 12.57
C LYS A 495 -10.43 7.34 13.27
N SER A 496 -10.68 8.44 12.58
CA SER A 496 -10.76 9.76 13.21
C SER A 496 -11.89 9.86 14.25
N LYS A 497 -12.73 8.80 14.39
CA LYS A 497 -14.07 8.84 15.01
C LYS A 497 -14.53 7.54 15.70
N HIS A 498 -13.64 6.80 16.37
CA HIS A 498 -14.05 5.67 17.23
C HIS A 498 -14.83 4.51 16.57
N SER A 499 -14.71 4.26 15.27
CA SER A 499 -15.46 3.16 14.65
C SER A 499 -15.04 1.76 15.16
N MET A 500 -16.02 0.99 15.67
CA MET A 500 -15.81 -0.24 16.46
C MET A 500 -16.06 -1.56 15.69
N SER A 501 -15.62 -1.69 14.44
CA SER A 501 -15.71 -2.97 13.70
C SER A 501 -14.42 -3.80 13.85
N LEU A 502 -14.52 -5.07 14.30
CA LEU A 502 -13.39 -5.98 14.55
C LEU A 502 -13.40 -7.21 13.63
N THR A 503 -12.19 -7.59 13.19
CA THR A 503 -11.77 -8.68 12.24
C THR A 503 -12.00 -8.39 10.77
N ARG A 504 -11.04 -7.69 10.14
CA ARG A 504 -11.21 -7.00 8.83
C ARG A 504 -12.35 -5.96 8.94
N PRO A 505 -12.21 -4.73 8.42
CA PRO A 505 -13.32 -3.76 8.31
C PRO A 505 -14.50 -4.25 7.41
N ARG A 506 -14.54 -5.55 7.11
CA ARG A 506 -15.37 -6.28 6.16
C ARG A 506 -15.94 -7.57 6.77
N ARG A 507 -15.80 -7.86 8.06
CA ARG A 507 -16.53 -8.96 8.71
C ARG A 507 -17.21 -8.50 10.00
N THR A 508 -18.31 -9.18 10.31
CA THR A 508 -18.92 -9.21 11.63
C THR A 508 -18.21 -10.25 12.50
N ILE A 509 -18.01 -9.84 13.75
CA ILE A 509 -17.63 -10.59 14.97
C ILE A 509 -17.73 -12.12 14.79
N SER A 510 -16.59 -12.82 14.75
CA SER A 510 -16.50 -14.21 15.22
C SER A 510 -16.13 -14.19 16.70
N THR A 511 -16.87 -14.93 17.53
CA THR A 511 -16.61 -15.14 18.96
C THR A 511 -15.41 -16.06 19.23
N ASP A 512 -14.70 -16.48 18.20
CA ASP A 512 -13.53 -17.37 18.34
C ASP A 512 -12.30 -16.59 18.78
N GLU A 513 -11.56 -17.18 19.72
CA GLU A 513 -10.24 -16.69 20.14
C GLU A 513 -9.33 -16.55 18.93
N SER A 514 -8.67 -15.40 18.80
CA SER A 514 -7.67 -15.22 17.75
C SER A 514 -6.50 -16.17 18.02
N SER A 515 -6.11 -16.95 17.02
CA SER A 515 -4.87 -17.73 17.06
C SER A 515 -3.62 -16.84 17.08
N GLN A 516 -3.75 -15.57 16.68
CA GLN A 516 -2.65 -14.61 16.64
C GLN A 516 -2.54 -13.79 17.92
N TYR A 517 -3.67 -13.29 18.46
CA TYR A 517 -3.70 -12.44 19.65
C TYR A 517 -4.15 -13.22 20.88
N TYR A 518 -3.24 -13.35 21.85
CA TYR A 518 -3.54 -14.01 23.12
C TYR A 518 -4.47 -13.14 23.98
N HIS A 519 -5.57 -13.72 24.49
CA HIS A 519 -6.60 -13.03 25.29
C HIS A 519 -7.07 -11.70 24.67
N TRP A 520 -7.43 -11.73 23.39
CA TRP A 520 -7.77 -10.53 22.62
C TRP A 520 -8.91 -9.69 23.26
N PRO A 521 -8.67 -8.42 23.70
CA PRO A 521 -9.66 -7.66 24.48
C PRO A 521 -10.73 -6.97 23.61
N ILE A 522 -11.63 -7.75 23.01
CA ILE A 522 -12.61 -7.33 22.00
C ILE A 522 -13.99 -6.92 22.54
N ASP A 523 -14.13 -6.74 23.86
CA ASP A 523 -15.44 -6.46 24.49
C ASP A 523 -16.16 -5.26 23.86
N LYS A 524 -15.42 -4.20 23.49
CA LYS A 524 -15.98 -3.01 22.84
C LYS A 524 -16.66 -3.31 21.50
N ALA A 525 -16.06 -4.11 20.61
CA ALA A 525 -16.78 -4.50 19.39
C ALA A 525 -17.90 -5.49 19.67
N ARG A 526 -17.70 -6.45 20.58
CA ARG A 526 -18.72 -7.47 20.89
C ARG A 526 -20.01 -6.81 21.36
N ASP A 527 -19.89 -5.76 22.17
CA ASP A 527 -21.02 -5.00 22.71
C ASP A 527 -21.33 -3.73 21.90
N GLY A 528 -20.62 -3.46 20.79
CA GLY A 528 -20.74 -2.23 20.00
C GLY A 528 -22.11 -2.03 19.35
N CYS A 529 -22.85 -3.11 19.08
CA CYS A 529 -24.24 -3.01 18.60
C CYS A 529 -25.22 -2.47 19.65
N ARG A 530 -24.79 -2.35 20.91
CA ARG A 530 -25.55 -1.77 22.03
C ARG A 530 -25.11 -0.34 22.34
N ASP A 531 -24.09 0.16 21.65
CA ASP A 531 -23.58 1.52 21.81
C ASP A 531 -24.17 2.42 20.72
N ASP A 532 -25.19 3.18 21.08
CA ASP A 532 -25.86 4.11 20.17
C ASP A 532 -24.87 5.13 19.56
N THR A 533 -23.76 5.43 20.25
CA THR A 533 -22.75 6.37 19.76
C THR A 533 -21.98 5.86 18.55
N VAL A 534 -21.98 4.53 18.32
CA VAL A 534 -21.40 3.92 17.10
C VAL A 534 -22.14 4.39 15.85
N SER A 535 -23.43 4.72 15.96
CA SER A 535 -24.25 5.22 14.86
C SER A 535 -24.10 6.73 14.60
N TYR A 536 -23.40 7.48 15.46
CA TYR A 536 -23.27 8.94 15.37
C TYR A 536 -22.31 9.41 14.25
N ASP A 537 -22.16 8.62 13.18
CA ASP A 537 -21.32 8.97 12.04
C ASP A 537 -21.96 10.07 11.18
N HIS A 538 -21.54 11.30 11.44
CA HIS A 538 -22.01 12.50 10.72
C HIS A 538 -20.89 13.33 10.13
N ARG A 539 -19.72 12.75 9.83
CA ARG A 539 -18.58 13.56 9.37
C ARG A 539 -18.27 14.73 10.35
N ASP A 540 -18.49 14.52 11.65
CA ASP A 540 -18.33 15.54 12.71
C ASP A 540 -16.91 16.15 12.75
N PRO A 541 -16.77 17.46 12.44
CA PRO A 541 -15.48 18.15 12.48
C PRO A 541 -15.01 18.46 13.92
N SER A 542 -15.88 18.37 14.93
CA SER A 542 -15.57 18.67 16.33
C SER A 542 -15.01 17.48 17.11
N HIS A 543 -15.06 16.27 16.53
CA HIS A 543 -14.66 15.04 17.20
C HIS A 543 -13.21 15.09 17.74
N PRO A 544 -12.95 14.77 19.02
CA PRO A 544 -11.63 14.96 19.65
C PRO A 544 -10.48 14.24 18.93
N VAL A 545 -10.66 12.97 18.57
CA VAL A 545 -9.61 12.18 17.88
C VAL A 545 -9.24 12.84 16.53
N ARG A 546 -10.23 13.36 15.79
CA ARG A 546 -10.00 14.07 14.53
C ARG A 546 -9.15 15.32 14.79
N ASN A 547 -9.48 16.09 15.81
CA ASN A 547 -8.78 17.34 16.12
C ASN A 547 -7.36 17.10 16.63
N VAL A 548 -7.11 16.01 17.36
CA VAL A 548 -5.75 15.59 17.72
C VAL A 548 -4.93 15.22 16.47
N MET A 549 -5.50 14.46 15.54
CA MET A 549 -4.83 14.14 14.26
C MET A 549 -4.56 15.40 13.44
N LYS A 550 -5.55 16.29 13.31
CA LYS A 550 -5.42 17.58 12.63
C LYS A 550 -4.29 18.42 13.25
N HIS A 551 -4.20 18.47 14.57
CA HIS A 551 -3.13 19.19 15.27
C HIS A 551 -1.75 18.61 14.92
N MET A 552 -1.61 17.28 14.86
CA MET A 552 -0.37 16.65 14.40
C MET A 552 0.00 17.02 12.97
N TYR A 553 -0.97 17.13 12.06
CA TYR A 553 -0.71 17.56 10.69
C TYR A 553 -0.32 19.03 10.62
N GLN A 554 -1.00 19.90 11.36
CA GLN A 554 -0.62 21.31 11.45
C GLN A 554 0.80 21.47 11.97
N MET A 555 1.22 20.69 12.97
CA MET A 555 2.61 20.72 13.46
C MET A 555 3.62 20.31 12.38
N ARG A 556 3.29 19.41 11.45
CA ARG A 556 4.18 19.08 10.33
C ARG A 556 4.34 20.23 9.35
N ASP A 557 3.29 21.02 9.14
CA ASP A 557 3.35 22.23 8.31
C ASP A 557 4.12 23.35 9.04
N ASP A 558 3.93 23.51 10.35
CA ASP A 558 4.55 24.57 11.15
C ASP A 558 6.03 24.30 11.48
N PHE A 559 6.44 23.02 11.53
CA PHE A 559 7.79 22.59 11.87
C PHE A 559 8.32 21.62 10.81
N PRO A 560 9.03 22.11 9.78
CA PRO A 560 9.49 21.31 8.64
C PRO A 560 10.30 20.06 9.03
N VAL A 561 11.03 20.07 10.14
CA VAL A 561 11.72 18.88 10.69
C VAL A 561 10.78 17.69 10.96
N LEU A 562 9.53 17.93 11.37
CA LEU A 562 8.54 16.86 11.57
C LEU A 562 8.05 16.27 10.25
N ASN A 563 8.12 17.04 9.16
CA ASN A 563 7.76 16.57 7.84
C ASN A 563 8.94 15.87 7.14
N ASP A 564 10.09 16.54 7.15
CA ASP A 564 11.22 16.25 6.27
C ASP A 564 12.51 15.91 6.99
N GLY A 565 12.64 16.08 8.31
CA GLY A 565 13.84 15.68 9.04
C GLY A 565 14.07 14.16 8.98
N TYR A 566 15.20 13.74 8.43
CA TYR A 566 15.56 12.32 8.24
C TYR A 566 16.23 11.69 9.46
N SER A 567 16.74 12.49 10.40
CA SER A 567 17.46 11.97 11.56
C SER A 567 16.52 11.80 12.75
N ILE A 568 16.50 10.59 13.32
CA ILE A 568 15.93 10.33 14.64
C ILE A 568 17.00 9.73 15.54
N GLN A 569 17.11 10.20 16.77
CA GLN A 569 18.13 9.77 17.71
C GLN A 569 17.55 9.60 19.10
N ASN A 570 17.86 8.48 19.74
CA ASN A 570 17.51 8.24 21.13
C ASN A 570 18.46 9.05 22.03
N MET A 571 17.90 9.92 22.87
CA MET A 571 18.66 10.75 23.81
C MET A 571 18.83 10.02 25.13
N SER A 572 17.74 9.49 25.68
CA SER A 572 17.75 8.56 26.81
C SER A 572 16.42 7.81 26.89
N LYS A 573 16.37 6.70 27.63
CA LYS A 573 15.15 5.95 27.88
C LYS A 573 15.17 5.33 29.27
N GLN A 574 14.02 5.30 29.93
CA GLN A 574 13.81 4.54 31.17
C GLN A 574 12.75 3.49 30.88
N THR A 575 13.21 2.30 30.50
CA THR A 575 12.38 1.21 30.00
C THR A 575 12.68 -0.09 30.73
N GLU A 576 11.72 -1.00 30.69
CA GLU A 576 11.82 -2.37 31.16
C GLU A 576 11.31 -3.33 30.09
N ASP A 577 11.87 -4.53 30.03
CA ASP A 577 11.34 -5.61 29.21
C ASP A 577 10.23 -6.35 29.94
N VAL A 578 9.05 -6.40 29.33
CA VAL A 578 7.90 -7.16 29.82
C VAL A 578 7.67 -8.34 28.88
N ILE A 579 7.70 -9.56 29.42
CA ILE A 579 7.38 -10.76 28.66
C ILE A 579 5.91 -11.12 28.90
N TYR A 580 5.09 -11.04 27.86
CA TYR A 580 3.68 -11.40 27.96
C TYR A 580 3.47 -12.92 27.70
N PRO A 581 2.46 -13.55 28.31
CA PRO A 581 2.25 -15.00 28.21
C PRO A 581 2.14 -15.55 26.78
N GLY A 582 1.48 -14.84 25.87
CA GLY A 582 1.28 -15.23 24.48
C GLY A 582 2.39 -14.82 23.52
N SER A 583 3.44 -14.15 24.02
CA SER A 583 4.51 -13.57 23.20
C SER A 583 5.62 -14.54 22.81
N ASP A 584 5.54 -15.79 23.26
CA ASP A 584 6.53 -16.86 23.03
C ASP A 584 7.95 -16.45 23.46
N GLY A 585 8.06 -15.78 24.61
CA GLY A 585 9.33 -15.34 25.19
C GLY A 585 9.93 -14.08 24.55
N VAL A 586 9.32 -13.53 23.51
CA VAL A 586 9.77 -12.26 22.91
C VAL A 586 9.40 -11.10 23.86
N PRO A 587 10.37 -10.29 24.33
CA PRO A 587 10.09 -9.18 25.22
C PRO A 587 9.32 -8.05 24.52
N THR A 588 8.57 -7.29 25.32
CA THR A 588 7.98 -6.00 24.94
C THR A 588 8.63 -4.92 25.77
N GLU A 589 9.36 -4.02 25.11
CA GLU A 589 9.95 -2.86 25.79
C GLU A 589 8.83 -1.88 26.19
N THR A 590 8.74 -1.56 27.47
CA THR A 590 7.78 -0.59 27.99
C THR A 590 8.45 0.45 28.87
N GLY A 591 7.98 1.69 28.83
CA GLY A 591 8.52 2.76 29.67
C GLY A 591 8.40 4.11 29.00
N MET A 592 9.43 4.94 29.17
CA MET A 592 9.48 6.28 28.62
C MET A 592 10.74 6.48 27.77
N TRP A 593 10.57 7.14 26.63
CA TRP A 593 11.63 7.48 25.69
C TRP A 593 11.77 8.99 25.55
N SER A 594 13.02 9.43 25.43
CA SER A 594 13.42 10.78 25.05
C SER A 594 14.12 10.71 23.70
N VAL A 595 13.48 11.23 22.65
CA VAL A 595 13.95 11.12 21.27
C VAL A 595 14.01 12.50 20.64
N VAL A 596 15.03 12.75 19.83
CA VAL A 596 15.09 13.96 19.00
C VAL A 596 14.86 13.60 17.54
N ARG A 597 13.99 14.35 16.87
CA ARG A 597 13.86 14.36 15.42
C ARG A 597 14.53 15.63 14.89
N ASN A 598 15.40 15.47 13.89
CA ASN A 598 16.20 16.56 13.34
C ASN A 598 16.50 16.35 11.85
N VAL A 599 17.01 17.41 11.21
CA VAL A 599 17.70 17.28 9.92
C VAL A 599 19.02 16.56 10.09
N ASN A 600 19.49 15.92 9.01
CA ASN A 600 20.89 15.52 8.91
C ASN A 600 21.67 16.61 8.15
N PRO A 601 22.50 17.43 8.82
CA PRO A 601 23.14 18.60 8.20
C PRO A 601 24.12 18.26 7.08
N ASP A 602 24.57 16.99 6.98
CA ASP A 602 25.42 16.53 5.89
C ASP A 602 24.68 16.42 4.55
N VAL A 603 23.34 16.27 4.60
CA VAL A 603 22.51 15.91 3.43
C VAL A 603 21.20 16.69 3.33
N GLN A 604 20.82 17.43 4.35
CA GLN A 604 19.60 18.23 4.40
C GLN A 604 19.86 19.63 4.92
N ASP A 605 19.25 20.58 4.23
CA ASP A 605 19.00 21.94 4.71
C ASP A 605 17.57 22.30 4.29
N LEU A 606 16.70 22.54 5.28
CA LEU A 606 15.30 22.89 5.06
C LEU A 606 15.08 24.39 4.84
N GLY A 607 16.15 25.18 4.81
CA GLY A 607 16.10 26.61 4.48
C GLY A 607 16.64 27.47 5.63
N SER A 608 15.77 27.92 6.52
CA SER A 608 16.17 28.81 7.62
C SER A 608 16.56 28.04 8.89
N ASP A 609 17.27 28.70 9.81
CA ASP A 609 17.55 28.14 11.14
C ASP A 609 16.26 27.75 11.90
N ALA A 610 15.15 28.45 11.65
CA ALA A 610 13.85 28.13 12.24
C ALA A 610 13.25 26.84 11.65
N ASP A 611 13.40 26.64 10.34
CA ASP A 611 12.90 25.45 9.63
C ASP A 611 13.70 24.20 9.99
N ASN A 612 14.99 24.38 10.30
CA ASN A 612 15.92 23.33 10.72
C ASN A 612 15.89 23.06 12.23
N GLN A 613 14.94 23.60 13.00
CA GLN A 613 14.92 23.47 14.46
C GLN A 613 14.61 22.02 14.90
N PRO A 614 15.45 21.39 15.75
CA PRO A 614 15.20 20.04 16.24
C PRO A 614 13.95 19.97 17.13
N ILE A 615 13.22 18.87 17.03
CA ILE A 615 12.03 18.61 17.85
C ILE A 615 12.30 17.49 18.84
N TRP A 616 12.08 17.79 20.12
CA TRP A 616 12.20 16.84 21.21
C TRP A 616 10.85 16.15 21.46
N LEU A 617 10.84 14.83 21.31
CA LEU A 617 9.69 13.95 21.46
C LEU A 617 9.87 13.13 22.74
N VAL A 618 8.92 13.27 23.67
CA VAL A 618 8.86 12.47 24.90
C VAL A 618 7.55 11.70 24.89
N TYR A 619 7.63 10.37 24.97
CA TYR A 619 6.46 9.49 24.94
C TYR A 619 6.65 8.28 25.83
N GLN A 620 5.53 7.65 26.22
CA GLN A 620 5.50 6.42 27.00
C GLN A 620 4.38 5.50 26.51
N ASN A 621 4.52 4.20 26.74
CA ASN A 621 3.54 3.17 26.34
C ASN A 621 3.00 2.36 27.54
N VAL A 622 3.31 2.76 28.76
CA VAL A 622 2.84 2.08 29.98
C VAL A 622 1.41 2.48 30.32
N ASN A 623 0.56 1.50 30.59
CA ASN A 623 -0.81 1.72 31.05
C ASN A 623 -0.93 1.63 32.58
N ARG A 624 -0.01 2.30 33.29
CA ARG A 624 0.00 2.40 34.76
C ARG A 624 0.73 3.66 35.19
N THR A 625 0.42 4.15 36.39
CA THR A 625 1.17 5.26 36.99
C THR A 625 2.56 4.79 37.38
N ILE A 626 3.59 5.48 36.87
CA ILE A 626 5.00 5.25 37.22
C ILE A 626 5.57 6.54 37.80
N HIS A 627 6.29 6.41 38.91
CA HIS A 627 7.13 7.48 39.43
C HIS A 627 8.53 7.30 38.85
N TYR A 628 8.94 8.21 37.96
CA TYR A 628 10.28 8.19 37.38
C TYR A 628 11.24 9.00 38.26
N GLU A 629 12.38 8.40 38.61
CA GLU A 629 13.49 9.08 39.26
C GLU A 629 14.64 9.19 38.26
N PHE A 630 15.16 10.40 38.07
CA PHE A 630 16.26 10.67 37.14
C PHE A 630 17.46 11.16 37.93
N ASP A 631 18.60 10.46 37.84
CA ASP A 631 19.87 10.99 38.34
C ASP A 631 20.52 11.85 37.26
N CYS A 632 20.49 13.16 37.44
CA CYS A 632 21.09 14.10 36.49
C CYS A 632 22.63 13.98 36.36
N ASN A 633 23.29 13.17 37.20
CA ASN A 633 24.72 12.91 37.12
C ASN A 633 25.06 11.63 36.36
N ASP A 634 24.07 10.82 36.01
CA ASP A 634 24.23 9.56 35.30
C ASP A 634 23.43 9.59 33.99
N ASN A 635 24.14 9.53 32.86
CA ASN A 635 23.51 9.56 31.55
C ASN A 635 22.59 8.37 31.30
N ASP A 636 22.82 7.23 31.96
CA ASP A 636 22.02 6.02 31.76
C ASP A 636 20.67 6.12 32.48
N THR A 637 20.57 6.95 33.51
CA THR A 637 19.33 7.13 34.29
C THR A 637 18.73 8.53 34.18
N ALA A 638 19.40 9.49 33.52
CA ALA A 638 18.86 10.83 33.29
C ALA A 638 17.78 10.88 32.21
N LEU A 639 16.85 11.84 32.32
CA LEU A 639 16.02 12.27 31.18
C LEU A 639 16.79 13.32 30.38
N ILE A 640 17.45 12.89 29.30
CA ILE A 640 18.34 13.74 28.51
C ILE A 640 17.51 14.52 27.49
N SER A 641 17.63 15.85 27.51
CA SER A 641 17.06 16.73 26.48
C SER A 641 18.12 17.08 25.43
N PRO A 642 17.75 17.31 24.16
CA PRO A 642 18.69 17.77 23.13
C PRO A 642 19.07 19.26 23.28
N PHE A 643 18.53 19.97 24.27
CA PHE A 643 18.70 21.41 24.43
C PHE A 643 19.66 21.75 25.57
N PRO A 644 20.50 22.80 25.42
CA PRO A 644 21.36 23.28 26.50
C PRO A 644 20.58 23.73 27.74
N THR A 645 21.24 23.69 28.91
CA THR A 645 20.71 24.25 30.16
C THR A 645 20.27 25.71 29.96
N HIS A 646 19.18 26.11 30.61
CA HIS A 646 18.54 27.42 30.48
C HIS A 646 17.85 27.71 29.14
N THR A 647 17.71 26.71 28.26
CA THR A 647 16.87 26.83 27.07
C THR A 647 15.39 26.81 27.44
N ARG A 648 14.62 27.78 26.93
CA ARG A 648 13.15 27.78 27.09
C ARG A 648 12.53 26.89 26.01
N VAL A 649 12.00 25.75 26.43
CA VAL A 649 11.24 24.85 25.56
C VAL A 649 9.75 25.19 25.57
N LYS A 650 9.06 24.97 24.45
CA LYS A 650 7.61 25.10 24.31
C LYS A 650 7.02 23.71 24.11
N ASN A 651 6.03 23.34 24.91
CA ASN A 651 5.27 22.13 24.62
C ASN A 651 4.38 22.38 23.39
N LEU A 652 4.67 21.68 22.30
CA LEU A 652 3.92 21.76 21.03
C LEU A 652 2.67 20.88 21.03
N PHE A 653 2.71 19.82 21.83
CA PHE A 653 1.64 18.85 21.99
C PHE A 653 1.16 18.90 23.44
N TYR A 654 0.54 20.02 23.80
CA TYR A 654 -0.11 20.20 25.10
C TYR A 654 -1.20 19.13 25.26
N PRO A 655 -1.38 18.51 26.44
CA PRO A 655 -2.40 17.48 26.60
C PRO A 655 -3.77 18.01 26.15
N PRO A 656 -4.47 17.29 25.26
CA PRO A 656 -5.85 17.62 24.89
C PRO A 656 -6.82 17.49 26.07
#